data_AF-A0A5J4Z140-F1
#
_entry.id   AF-A0A5J4Z140-F1
#
_cell.length_a   1.000
_cell.length_b   1.000
_cell.length_c   1.000
_cell.angle_alpha   90.00
_cell.angle_beta   90.00
_cell.angle_gamma   90.00
#
_symmetry.space_group_name_H-M   'P 1'
#
loop_
_entity.id
_entity.type
_entity.pdbx_description
1 polymer ?
#
loop_
_entity_poly.entity_id
_entity_poly.type
_entity_poly.pdbx_seq_one_letter_code
_entity_poly.pdbx_strand_id
1 'polypeptide(L)'
;MMESCTSSAAEALRNMVHSWHEWLVSLPGPALVAGTLAIMALAITLSVSCLVWVVVLLLGPPRQRVVIPTVESWGAAEERDARTDGLPLTEPTSKMICEAGATLQKLGSVPCMSQKDVLLRVQRARDAQVEFCRTSFEQRRILMRQLLAFVLLNQRAICEMSCLDTGKTMMDASLGEITTTCEKLRWICAEGELALRPERRSTGPMTVHRKAYLEFVPLGVIAAIAPWNYPFHNIMNPLIAALFSGNAFIVKPSEHALWSSMYYVNAIRSVLEACGHSPDLVQIVTGGAETGVALIECPGVDKVFFTGSTKVGKMVAKAAAERLLPVVLELGGKDPFVVFNDANWDQVWQLSLRGCFQNAGQNCIGIERIFVQAGLYDKFVEFMQDRVSHIRQGHYSDPDVDVGALTMGLKEAKRIEGLVSNAQAMGARVLCGGHLDTELVKRHGGAFFTPTLVVDVTTKMDISQEEVFGPVMAVFKFETETELVQMMNECPFGLNGAIFSNDTRRAERVSYALRSGMCNVNDWAINYLCQSLPFGGTKLSGSDRFGGIEGLRGCCLMRSVTRDRVPGVRTLLPKPLQYPCSRRAYEICDALNMVVYEPGVARKFLRLFKLVRLFLLEAMPENRSTISDEEKKKAL
;
A
#
# COMPACT_ATOMS: atom_id res chain seq x y z
N MET A 1 -40.40 16.67 17.63
CA MET A 1 -39.95 15.40 16.99
C MET A 1 -39.17 14.48 17.93
N MET A 2 -38.48 14.94 18.98
CA MET A 2 -37.82 14.04 19.94
C MET A 2 -38.77 13.39 20.97
N GLU A 3 -39.93 14.00 21.27
CA GLU A 3 -40.91 13.42 22.23
C GLU A 3 -41.82 12.34 21.62
N SER A 4 -41.97 12.28 20.29
CA SER A 4 -42.78 11.24 19.61
C SER A 4 -42.01 9.94 19.34
N CYS A 5 -40.67 9.98 19.33
CA CYS A 5 -39.83 8.78 19.20
C CYS A 5 -39.68 8.02 20.52
N THR A 6 -39.74 8.71 21.66
CA THR A 6 -39.59 8.08 22.99
C THR A 6 -40.84 7.30 23.41
N SER A 7 -42.05 7.74 23.01
CA SER A 7 -43.30 7.01 23.27
C SER A 7 -43.38 5.71 22.46
N SER A 8 -43.01 5.76 21.17
CA SER A 8 -42.98 4.59 20.27
C SER A 8 -41.97 3.52 20.73
N ALA A 9 -40.78 3.93 21.16
CA ALA A 9 -39.77 3.01 21.69
C ALA A 9 -40.21 2.38 23.03
N ALA A 10 -40.86 3.13 23.92
CA ALA A 10 -41.37 2.64 25.19
C ALA A 10 -42.57 1.69 25.05
N GLU A 11 -43.38 1.86 24.00
CA GLU A 11 -44.50 0.98 23.67
C GLU A 11 -44.01 -0.32 23.00
N ALA A 12 -43.01 -0.23 22.10
CA ALA A 12 -42.32 -1.39 21.54
C ALA A 12 -41.61 -2.22 22.61
N LEU A 13 -40.95 -1.57 23.59
CA LEU A 13 -40.33 -2.26 24.74
C LEU A 13 -41.38 -2.97 25.60
N ARG A 14 -42.53 -2.33 25.85
CA ARG A 14 -43.62 -2.94 26.63
C ARG A 14 -44.21 -4.15 25.92
N ASN A 15 -44.46 -4.06 24.62
CA ASN A 15 -44.98 -5.18 23.82
C ASN A 15 -43.98 -6.35 23.75
N MET A 16 -42.69 -6.05 23.65
CA MET A 16 -41.63 -7.06 23.69
C MET A 16 -41.58 -7.74 25.07
N VAL A 17 -41.58 -6.98 26.17
CA VAL A 17 -41.57 -7.54 27.53
C VAL A 17 -42.81 -8.42 27.78
N HIS A 18 -43.98 -8.02 27.28
CA HIS A 18 -45.22 -8.78 27.43
C HIS A 18 -45.19 -10.10 26.63
N SER A 19 -44.69 -10.07 25.39
CA SER A 19 -44.49 -11.25 24.54
C SER A 19 -43.50 -12.24 25.16
N TRP A 20 -42.41 -11.73 25.74
CA TRP A 20 -41.42 -12.54 26.44
C TRP A 20 -42.00 -13.17 27.71
N HIS A 21 -42.86 -12.46 28.43
CA HIS A 21 -43.51 -12.97 29.63
C HIS A 21 -44.44 -14.15 29.31
N GLU A 22 -45.30 -14.02 28.28
CA GLU A 22 -46.19 -15.12 27.88
C GLU A 22 -45.40 -16.35 27.38
N TRP A 23 -44.32 -16.13 26.63
CA TRP A 23 -43.47 -17.22 26.17
C TRP A 23 -42.75 -17.92 27.33
N LEU A 24 -42.21 -17.17 28.30
CA LEU A 24 -41.59 -17.75 29.49
C LEU A 24 -42.59 -18.58 30.30
N VAL A 25 -43.80 -18.07 30.54
CA VAL A 25 -44.84 -18.82 31.29
C VAL A 25 -45.30 -20.10 30.57
N SER A 26 -45.09 -20.20 29.24
CA SER A 26 -45.46 -21.37 28.43
C SER A 26 -44.46 -22.54 28.48
N LEU A 27 -43.27 -22.36 29.07
CA LEU A 27 -42.22 -23.39 29.12
C LEU A 27 -42.40 -24.36 30.31
N PRO A 28 -42.30 -25.69 30.10
CA PRO A 28 -42.37 -26.67 31.19
C PRO A 28 -41.20 -26.51 32.18
N GLY A 29 -41.45 -26.74 33.48
CA GLY A 29 -40.59 -26.38 34.62
C GLY A 29 -39.07 -26.59 34.49
N PRO A 30 -38.56 -27.69 33.90
CA PRO A 30 -37.11 -27.89 33.72
C PRO A 30 -36.47 -26.97 32.67
N ALA A 31 -37.21 -26.62 31.60
CA ALA A 31 -36.74 -25.75 30.53
C ALA A 31 -36.74 -24.27 30.96
N LEU A 32 -37.66 -23.89 31.85
CA LEU A 32 -37.71 -22.55 32.44
C LEU A 32 -36.45 -22.25 33.26
N VAL A 33 -36.01 -23.19 34.11
CA VAL A 33 -34.82 -23.02 34.96
C VAL A 33 -33.55 -22.91 34.11
N ALA A 34 -33.39 -23.76 33.09
CA ALA A 34 -32.24 -23.71 32.18
C ALA A 34 -32.22 -22.41 31.34
N GLY A 35 -33.37 -21.98 30.82
CA GLY A 35 -33.49 -20.72 30.07
C GLY A 35 -33.21 -19.49 30.94
N THR A 36 -33.72 -19.47 32.18
CA THR A 36 -33.50 -18.37 33.12
C THR A 36 -32.03 -18.26 33.54
N LEU A 37 -31.35 -19.40 33.75
CA LEU A 37 -29.91 -19.44 34.05
C LEU A 37 -29.06 -18.98 32.86
N ALA A 38 -29.42 -19.37 31.63
CA ALA A 38 -28.71 -18.94 30.42
C ALA A 38 -28.86 -17.42 30.16
N ILE A 39 -30.06 -16.87 30.37
CA ILE A 39 -30.33 -15.43 30.24
C ILE A 39 -29.58 -14.65 31.34
N MET A 40 -29.57 -15.13 32.58
CA MET A 40 -28.79 -14.50 33.66
C MET A 40 -27.29 -14.54 33.37
N ALA A 41 -26.76 -15.67 32.87
CA ALA A 41 -25.36 -15.78 32.49
C ALA A 41 -25.02 -14.78 31.36
N LEU A 42 -25.85 -14.68 30.32
CA LEU A 42 -25.67 -13.72 29.23
C LEU A 42 -25.73 -12.27 29.73
N ALA A 43 -26.70 -11.94 30.59
CA ALA A 43 -26.85 -10.62 31.17
C ALA A 43 -25.64 -10.24 32.06
N ILE A 44 -25.13 -11.18 32.85
CA ILE A 44 -23.91 -10.98 33.66
C ILE A 44 -22.70 -10.78 32.74
N THR A 45 -22.51 -11.61 31.72
CA THR A 45 -21.39 -11.48 30.77
C THR A 45 -21.43 -10.15 30.03
N LEU A 46 -22.61 -9.71 29.58
CA LEU A 46 -22.78 -8.41 28.94
C LEU A 46 -22.52 -7.25 29.93
N SER A 47 -23.00 -7.38 31.17
CA SER A 47 -22.80 -6.36 32.21
C SER A 47 -21.32 -6.24 32.61
N VAL A 48 -20.63 -7.37 32.79
CA VAL A 48 -19.18 -7.40 33.07
C VAL A 48 -18.40 -6.87 31.87
N SER A 49 -18.76 -7.24 30.64
CA SER A 49 -18.12 -6.71 29.43
C SER A 49 -18.30 -5.20 29.31
N CYS A 50 -19.51 -4.70 29.58
CA CYS A 50 -19.81 -3.27 29.59
C CYS A 50 -19.05 -2.54 30.69
N LEU A 51 -18.99 -3.10 31.91
CA LEU A 51 -18.23 -2.55 33.02
C LEU A 51 -16.74 -2.50 32.72
N VAL A 52 -16.16 -3.58 32.17
CA VAL A 52 -14.77 -3.60 31.71
C VAL A 52 -14.53 -2.53 30.65
N TRP A 53 -15.47 -2.35 29.71
CA TRP A 53 -15.40 -1.29 28.70
C TRP A 53 -15.42 0.11 29.30
N VAL A 54 -16.32 0.36 30.26
CA VAL A 54 -16.44 1.64 30.99
C VAL A 54 -15.20 1.91 31.84
N VAL A 55 -14.67 0.89 32.53
CA VAL A 55 -13.43 1.00 33.32
C VAL A 55 -12.23 1.29 32.41
N VAL A 56 -12.13 0.65 31.25
CA VAL A 56 -11.10 0.95 30.25
C VAL A 56 -11.24 2.37 29.70
N LEU A 57 -12.46 2.88 29.52
CA LEU A 57 -12.70 4.27 29.12
C LEU A 57 -12.33 5.28 30.20
N LEU A 58 -12.62 4.99 31.47
CA LEU A 58 -12.40 5.89 32.60
C LEU A 58 -10.96 5.89 33.11
N LEU A 59 -10.28 4.74 33.09
CA LEU A 59 -8.90 4.57 33.55
C LEU A 59 -7.87 4.63 32.41
N GLY A 60 -8.33 4.68 31.16
CA GLY A 60 -7.46 4.93 30.01
C GLY A 60 -6.80 6.30 30.11
N PRO A 61 -5.60 6.50 29.53
CA PRO A 61 -4.96 7.80 29.51
C PRO A 61 -5.92 8.84 28.92
N PRO A 62 -5.93 10.09 29.43
CA PRO A 62 -6.82 11.13 28.94
C PRO A 62 -6.65 11.23 27.43
N ARG A 63 -7.73 10.97 26.67
CA ARG A 63 -7.71 11.17 25.23
C ARG A 63 -7.41 12.64 25.03
N GLN A 64 -6.25 12.94 24.46
CA GLN A 64 -5.88 14.29 24.06
C GLN A 64 -7.04 14.80 23.19
N ARG A 65 -7.78 15.79 23.68
CA ARG A 65 -8.84 16.47 22.92
C ARG A 65 -8.16 17.30 21.86
N VAL A 66 -7.80 16.64 20.78
CA VAL A 66 -7.37 17.27 19.55
C VAL A 66 -8.65 17.76 18.88
N VAL A 67 -8.75 19.06 18.63
CA VAL A 67 -9.85 19.61 17.84
C VAL A 67 -9.62 19.11 16.41
N ILE A 68 -10.41 18.12 16.01
CA ILE A 68 -10.34 17.56 14.68
C ILE A 68 -11.07 18.54 13.74
N PRO A 69 -10.39 19.12 12.74
CA PRO A 69 -11.02 20.05 11.83
C PRO A 69 -12.15 19.33 11.05
N THR A 70 -13.33 19.94 11.05
CA THR A 70 -14.49 19.51 10.26
C THR A 70 -14.48 20.19 8.91
N VAL A 71 -15.02 19.57 7.85
CA VAL A 71 -15.04 20.19 6.50
C VAL A 71 -15.70 21.58 6.49
N GLU A 72 -16.75 21.78 7.27
CA GLU A 72 -17.43 23.07 7.45
C GLU A 72 -16.55 24.16 8.10
N SER A 73 -15.59 23.78 8.96
CA SER A 73 -14.65 24.73 9.57
C SER A 73 -13.64 25.33 8.58
N TRP A 74 -13.65 24.85 7.33
CA TRP A 74 -12.91 25.40 6.20
C TRP A 74 -13.81 26.25 5.27
N GLY A 75 -15.08 26.45 5.63
CA GLY A 75 -16.15 26.89 4.75
C GLY A 75 -15.97 28.26 4.06
N ALA A 76 -16.63 28.37 2.90
CA ALA A 76 -17.26 29.57 2.35
C ALA A 76 -16.45 30.89 2.39
N ALA A 77 -15.18 30.87 2.01
CA ALA A 77 -14.44 32.09 1.72
C ALA A 77 -14.14 32.15 0.22
N GLU A 78 -14.88 32.97 -0.51
CA GLU A 78 -14.57 33.35 -1.91
C GLU A 78 -13.17 34.01 -2.03
N GLU A 79 -12.53 34.37 -0.92
CA GLU A 79 -11.28 35.16 -0.90
C GLU A 79 -10.17 34.67 0.05
N ARG A 80 -10.27 33.48 0.65
CA ARG A 80 -9.03 32.85 1.16
C ARG A 80 -8.43 32.04 0.03
N ASP A 81 -7.13 32.22 -0.17
CA ASP A 81 -6.27 31.43 -1.04
C ASP A 81 -6.15 29.97 -0.55
N ALA A 82 -7.27 29.32 -0.20
CA ALA A 82 -7.42 27.93 0.22
C ALA A 82 -7.11 26.92 -0.91
N ARG A 83 -6.55 27.43 -2.02
CA ARG A 83 -6.06 26.70 -3.19
C ARG A 83 -4.53 26.64 -3.21
N THR A 84 -3.88 27.20 -2.20
CA THR A 84 -2.46 27.06 -1.87
C THR A 84 -2.35 26.58 -0.42
N ASP A 85 -1.24 25.97 -0.05
CA ASP A 85 -0.95 25.55 1.34
C ASP A 85 -0.46 26.72 2.22
N GLY A 86 -0.80 27.96 1.83
CA GLY A 86 -0.41 29.20 2.50
C GLY A 86 1.08 29.57 2.37
N LEU A 87 1.88 28.76 1.68
CA LEU A 87 3.31 29.02 1.48
C LEU A 87 3.55 29.82 0.20
N PRO A 88 4.41 30.87 0.24
CA PRO A 88 4.67 31.71 -0.92
C PRO A 88 5.35 30.92 -2.04
N LEU A 89 4.98 31.25 -3.28
CA LEU A 89 5.73 30.84 -4.47
C LEU A 89 6.97 31.71 -4.61
N THR A 90 8.06 31.12 -5.09
CA THR A 90 9.32 31.79 -5.34
C THR A 90 9.27 32.66 -6.60
N GLU A 91 8.39 32.33 -7.56
CA GLU A 91 8.21 33.07 -8.81
C GLU A 91 6.77 32.94 -9.34
N PRO A 92 6.31 33.86 -10.22
CA PRO A 92 5.03 33.71 -10.91
C PRO A 92 5.05 32.49 -11.84
N THR A 93 4.14 31.54 -11.61
CA THR A 93 4.05 30.31 -12.40
C THR A 93 2.77 30.27 -13.24
N SER A 94 2.75 29.44 -14.27
CA SER A 94 1.49 29.08 -14.94
C SER A 94 0.51 28.44 -13.94
N LYS A 95 -0.78 28.51 -14.24
CA LYS A 95 -1.84 27.88 -13.44
C LYS A 95 -2.50 26.77 -14.24
N MET A 96 -2.78 25.67 -13.56
CA MET A 96 -3.56 24.55 -14.08
C MET A 96 -5.00 24.67 -13.58
N ILE A 97 -5.97 24.50 -14.48
CA ILE A 97 -7.40 24.48 -14.12
C ILE A 97 -7.73 23.08 -13.62
N CYS A 98 -8.40 23.00 -12.48
CA CYS A 98 -8.96 21.76 -11.96
C CYS A 98 -10.43 21.66 -12.39
N GLU A 99 -10.80 20.53 -12.96
CA GLU A 99 -12.15 20.26 -13.48
C GLU A 99 -12.70 18.98 -12.85
N ALA A 100 -14.00 18.97 -12.55
CA ALA A 100 -14.69 17.80 -12.03
C ALA A 100 -14.72 16.67 -13.08
N GLY A 101 -14.32 15.45 -12.71
CA GLY A 101 -14.16 14.34 -13.66
C GLY A 101 -15.44 13.95 -14.42
N ALA A 102 -16.61 14.03 -13.77
CA ALA A 102 -17.88 13.63 -14.38
C ALA A 102 -18.66 14.79 -15.02
N THR A 103 -18.38 16.04 -14.68
CA THR A 103 -19.16 17.20 -15.16
C THR A 103 -18.35 18.24 -15.95
N LEU A 104 -17.02 18.15 -15.91
CA LEU A 104 -16.08 19.15 -16.44
C LEU A 104 -16.30 20.56 -15.84
N GLN A 105 -17.04 20.66 -14.73
CA GLN A 105 -17.19 21.91 -14.00
C GLN A 105 -15.84 22.37 -13.48
N LYS A 106 -15.49 23.63 -13.69
CA LYS A 106 -14.28 24.23 -13.13
C LYS A 106 -14.39 24.31 -11.61
N LEU A 107 -13.52 23.58 -10.91
CA LEU A 107 -13.44 23.53 -9.46
C LEU A 107 -12.49 24.58 -8.88
N GLY A 108 -11.49 24.98 -9.67
CA GLY A 108 -10.51 25.97 -9.26
C GLY A 108 -9.28 25.98 -10.16
N SER A 109 -8.20 26.60 -9.67
CA SER A 109 -6.89 26.50 -10.31
C SER A 109 -5.80 26.46 -9.26
N VAL A 110 -4.69 25.80 -9.60
CA VAL A 110 -3.50 25.64 -8.76
C VAL A 110 -2.25 26.06 -9.54
N PRO A 111 -1.20 26.56 -8.87
CA PRO A 111 0.04 26.93 -9.54
C PRO A 111 0.80 25.69 -10.02
N CYS A 112 1.51 25.80 -11.14
CA CYS A 112 2.51 24.82 -11.57
C CYS A 112 3.86 25.20 -10.96
N MET A 113 4.19 24.58 -9.83
CA MET A 113 5.41 24.87 -9.06
C MET A 113 6.68 24.59 -9.87
N SER A 114 7.59 25.56 -9.81
CA SER A 114 8.92 25.50 -10.42
C SER A 114 9.86 24.57 -9.66
N GLN A 115 11.04 24.32 -10.22
CA GLN A 115 12.11 23.59 -9.51
C GLN A 115 12.53 24.28 -8.21
N LYS A 116 12.52 25.63 -8.15
CA LYS A 116 12.88 26.38 -6.94
C LYS A 116 11.82 26.24 -5.85
N ASP A 117 10.54 26.25 -6.24
CA ASP A 117 9.43 26.00 -5.31
C ASP A 117 9.54 24.59 -4.72
N VAL A 118 9.76 23.58 -5.57
CA VAL A 118 9.95 22.19 -5.14
C VAL A 118 11.10 22.07 -4.15
N LEU A 119 12.26 22.68 -4.45
CA LEU A 119 13.41 22.70 -3.54
C LEU A 119 13.07 23.32 -2.19
N LEU A 120 12.36 24.46 -2.18
CA LEU A 120 11.93 25.12 -0.95
C LEU A 120 11.01 24.21 -0.11
N ARG A 121 10.06 23.51 -0.74
CA ARG A 121 9.19 22.56 -0.03
C ARG A 121 9.99 21.41 0.56
N VAL A 122 10.90 20.83 -0.21
CA VAL A 122 11.77 19.74 0.27
C VAL A 122 12.62 20.19 1.46
N GLN A 123 13.17 21.41 1.43
CA GLN A 123 13.95 21.95 2.54
C GLN A 123 13.10 22.12 3.81
N ARG A 124 11.89 22.68 3.71
CA ARG A 124 10.98 22.81 4.87
C ARG A 124 10.63 21.45 5.48
N ALA A 125 10.34 20.47 4.63
CA ALA A 125 10.07 19.09 5.04
C ALA A 125 11.28 18.48 5.77
N ARG A 126 12.49 18.69 5.23
CA ARG A 126 13.75 18.26 5.83
C ARG A 126 13.97 18.88 7.21
N ASP A 127 13.77 20.19 7.34
CA ASP A 127 13.97 20.92 8.59
C ASP A 127 13.02 20.41 9.69
N ALA A 128 11.74 20.22 9.35
CA ALA A 128 10.74 19.64 10.26
C ALA A 128 11.09 18.19 10.68
N GLN A 129 11.69 17.42 9.78
CA GLN A 129 12.05 16.03 10.02
C GLN A 129 13.13 15.85 11.09
N VAL A 130 14.04 16.82 11.24
CA VAL A 130 15.15 16.76 12.21
C VAL A 130 14.64 16.60 13.65
N GLU A 131 13.57 17.30 13.99
CA GLU A 131 12.90 17.17 15.28
C GLU A 131 12.02 15.92 15.31
N PHE A 132 11.19 15.72 14.28
CA PHE A 132 10.20 14.66 14.25
C PHE A 132 10.81 13.25 14.34
N CYS A 133 11.99 13.01 13.76
CA CYS A 133 12.62 11.69 13.81
C CYS A 133 13.05 11.25 15.21
N ARG A 134 13.14 12.18 16.17
CA ARG A 134 13.47 11.91 17.58
C ARG A 134 12.25 11.56 18.44
N THR A 135 11.03 11.70 17.88
CA THR A 135 9.79 11.33 18.57
C THR A 135 9.72 9.83 18.85
N SER A 136 9.06 9.46 19.96
CA SER A 136 8.81 8.06 20.31
C SER A 136 7.73 7.44 19.43
N PHE A 137 7.69 6.10 19.37
CA PHE A 137 6.59 5.39 18.71
C PHE A 137 5.23 5.69 19.33
N GLU A 138 5.18 6.02 20.63
CA GLU A 138 3.95 6.44 21.29
C GLU A 138 3.41 7.76 20.72
N GLN A 139 4.27 8.77 20.55
CA GLN A 139 3.88 10.04 19.94
C GLN A 139 3.38 9.84 18.50
N ARG A 140 4.10 9.04 17.71
CA ARG A 140 3.68 8.72 16.33
C ARG A 140 2.37 7.93 16.29
N ARG A 141 2.13 7.03 17.25
CA ARG A 141 0.86 6.29 17.38
C ARG A 141 -0.31 7.23 17.74
N ILE A 142 -0.09 8.26 18.57
CA ILE A 142 -1.10 9.28 18.84
C ILE A 142 -1.49 9.98 17.54
N LEU A 143 -0.51 10.43 16.75
CA LEU A 143 -0.78 11.03 15.44
C LEU A 143 -1.60 10.11 14.53
N MET A 144 -1.24 8.83 14.41
CA MET A 144 -1.99 7.87 13.58
C MET A 144 -3.44 7.68 14.07
N ARG A 145 -3.67 7.67 15.39
CA ARG A 145 -5.03 7.60 15.95
C ARG A 145 -5.83 8.87 15.65
N GLN A 146 -5.21 10.05 15.65
CA GLN A 146 -5.88 11.30 15.31
C GLN A 146 -6.20 11.37 13.82
N LEU A 147 -5.31 10.88 12.95
CA LEU A 147 -5.62 10.71 11.52
C LEU A 147 -6.80 9.75 11.32
N LEU A 148 -6.86 8.63 12.04
CA LEU A 148 -7.98 7.70 11.96
C LEU A 148 -9.29 8.36 12.41
N ALA A 149 -9.26 9.10 13.51
CA ALA A 149 -10.43 9.84 13.99
C ALA A 149 -10.88 10.91 12.98
N PHE A 150 -9.95 11.62 12.34
CA PHE A 150 -10.23 12.57 11.27
C PHE A 150 -10.95 11.90 10.10
N VAL A 151 -10.45 10.75 9.62
CA VAL A 151 -11.05 9.99 8.52
C VAL A 151 -12.49 9.59 8.88
N LEU A 152 -12.71 9.04 10.07
CA LEU A 152 -14.04 8.56 10.47
C LEU A 152 -15.06 9.69 10.62
N LEU A 153 -14.66 10.84 11.17
CA LEU A 153 -15.53 12.01 11.36
C LEU A 153 -15.85 12.72 10.04
N ASN A 154 -14.94 12.67 9.06
CA ASN A 154 -15.08 13.37 7.78
C ASN A 154 -15.30 12.44 6.58
N GLN A 155 -15.59 11.15 6.81
CA GLN A 155 -15.65 10.12 5.76
C GLN A 155 -16.56 10.52 4.59
N ARG A 156 -17.73 11.10 4.90
CA ARG A 156 -18.71 11.52 3.89
C ARG A 156 -18.14 12.60 3.00
N ALA A 157 -17.54 13.63 3.57
CA ALA A 157 -16.98 14.73 2.81
C ALA A 157 -15.74 14.31 2.00
N ILE A 158 -14.89 13.43 2.55
CA ILE A 158 -13.78 12.81 1.82
C ILE A 158 -14.34 12.07 0.58
N CYS A 159 -15.39 11.27 0.76
CA CYS A 159 -16.04 10.60 -0.37
C CYS A 159 -16.61 11.59 -1.38
N GLU A 160 -17.40 12.58 -0.96
CA GLU A 160 -18.03 13.58 -1.85
C GLU A 160 -16.98 14.36 -2.67
N MET A 161 -15.86 14.78 -2.05
CA MET A 161 -14.78 15.45 -2.77
C MET A 161 -14.10 14.53 -3.78
N SER A 162 -13.79 13.29 -3.39
CA SER A 162 -13.24 12.30 -4.32
C SER A 162 -14.21 12.00 -5.47
N CYS A 163 -15.52 11.92 -5.21
CA CYS A 163 -16.54 11.74 -6.23
C CYS A 163 -16.57 12.90 -7.23
N LEU A 164 -16.54 14.13 -6.73
CA LEU A 164 -16.57 15.33 -7.57
C LEU A 164 -15.33 15.43 -8.47
N ASP A 165 -14.14 15.21 -7.90
CA ASP A 165 -12.87 15.37 -8.62
C ASP A 165 -12.68 14.24 -9.66
N THR A 166 -13.09 13.00 -9.33
CA THR A 166 -12.74 11.82 -10.14
C THR A 166 -13.90 11.22 -10.94
N GLY A 167 -15.15 11.55 -10.60
CA GLY A 167 -16.34 10.99 -11.25
C GLY A 167 -16.79 9.64 -10.68
N LYS A 168 -16.17 9.16 -9.59
CA LYS A 168 -16.54 7.91 -8.91
C LYS A 168 -17.83 8.01 -8.09
N THR A 169 -18.41 6.87 -7.73
CA THR A 169 -19.60 6.82 -6.86
C THR A 169 -19.23 6.93 -5.38
N MET A 170 -20.20 7.30 -4.52
CA MET A 170 -20.00 7.35 -3.07
C MET A 170 -19.61 5.99 -2.48
N MET A 171 -20.17 4.90 -3.02
CA MET A 171 -19.85 3.55 -2.58
C MET A 171 -18.40 3.19 -2.92
N ASP A 172 -17.98 3.45 -4.15
CA ASP A 172 -16.61 3.16 -4.58
C ASP A 172 -15.58 4.04 -3.86
N ALA A 173 -15.94 5.30 -3.57
CA ALA A 173 -15.15 6.18 -2.71
C ALA A 173 -15.03 5.61 -1.28
N SER A 174 -16.11 5.10 -0.69
CA SER A 174 -16.08 4.51 0.66
C SER A 174 -15.18 3.26 0.71
N LEU A 175 -15.29 2.38 -0.28
CA LEU A 175 -14.47 1.17 -0.37
C LEU A 175 -12.99 1.50 -0.58
N GLY A 176 -12.68 2.37 -1.55
CA GLY A 176 -11.30 2.62 -1.96
C GLY A 176 -10.56 3.72 -1.18
N GLU A 177 -11.26 4.74 -0.69
CA GLU A 177 -10.64 5.88 0.03
C GLU A 177 -10.66 5.66 1.54
N ILE A 178 -11.79 5.21 2.09
CA ILE A 178 -12.02 5.17 3.54
C ILE A 178 -11.60 3.83 4.13
N THR A 179 -12.18 2.73 3.63
CA THR A 179 -12.01 1.39 4.23
C THR A 179 -10.54 0.97 4.26
N THR A 180 -9.85 1.11 3.13
CA THR A 180 -8.43 0.83 2.98
C THR A 180 -7.54 1.71 3.87
N THR A 181 -7.82 3.01 3.97
CA THR A 181 -7.05 3.96 4.79
C THR A 181 -7.24 3.67 6.28
N CYS A 182 -8.48 3.42 6.72
CA CYS A 182 -8.79 3.04 8.09
C CYS A 182 -8.03 1.78 8.50
N GLU A 183 -8.02 0.77 7.62
CA GLU A 183 -7.33 -0.49 7.89
C GLU A 183 -5.80 -0.31 7.96
N LYS A 184 -5.21 0.52 7.09
CA LYS A 184 -3.78 0.88 7.17
C LYS A 184 -3.43 1.54 8.50
N LEU A 185 -4.22 2.54 8.92
CA LEU A 185 -4.03 3.28 10.17
C LEU A 185 -4.17 2.35 11.38
N ARG A 186 -5.19 1.49 11.38
CA ARG A 186 -5.43 0.48 12.42
C ARG A 186 -4.22 -0.44 12.56
N TRP A 187 -3.75 -1.03 11.45
CA TRP A 187 -2.62 -1.95 11.47
C TRP A 187 -1.33 -1.25 11.94
N ILE A 188 -0.98 -0.07 11.41
CA ILE A 188 0.20 0.69 11.84
C ILE A 188 0.15 0.99 13.34
N CYS A 189 -1.01 1.39 13.86
CA CYS A 189 -1.16 1.66 15.30
C CYS A 189 -0.90 0.43 16.16
N ALA A 190 -1.35 -0.74 15.71
CA ALA A 190 -1.27 -2.00 16.43
C ALA A 190 0.13 -2.64 16.33
N GLU A 191 0.71 -2.68 15.14
CA GLU A 191 1.85 -3.55 14.83
C GLU A 191 3.08 -2.81 14.30
N GLY A 192 2.97 -1.53 13.94
CA GLY A 192 4.05 -0.79 13.28
C GLY A 192 5.35 -0.72 14.09
N GLU A 193 5.24 -0.55 15.41
CA GLU A 193 6.42 -0.52 16.30
C GLU A 193 7.12 -1.88 16.35
N LEU A 194 6.35 -2.97 16.39
CA LEU A 194 6.90 -4.32 16.36
C LEU A 194 7.62 -4.57 15.02
N ALA A 195 7.02 -4.13 13.91
CA ALA A 195 7.59 -4.25 12.58
C ALA A 195 8.94 -3.51 12.43
N LEU A 196 9.11 -2.38 13.14
CA LEU A 196 10.33 -1.54 13.10
C LEU A 196 11.34 -1.84 14.23
N ARG A 197 11.06 -2.82 15.09
CA ARG A 197 12.00 -3.21 16.16
C ARG A 197 13.30 -3.77 15.55
N PRO A 198 14.47 -3.47 16.15
CA PRO A 198 15.73 -4.08 15.75
C PRO A 198 15.66 -5.61 15.75
N GLU A 199 16.04 -6.21 14.62
CA GLU A 199 15.98 -7.65 14.40
C GLU A 199 17.35 -8.27 14.72
N ARG A 200 17.40 -9.23 15.64
CA ARG A 200 18.66 -9.90 15.99
C ARG A 200 19.07 -10.85 14.86
N ARG A 201 20.34 -10.80 14.46
CA ARG A 201 20.95 -11.73 13.50
C ARG A 201 21.96 -12.64 14.18
N SER A 202 22.15 -13.83 13.60
CA SER A 202 23.14 -14.78 14.08
C SER A 202 24.55 -14.23 13.87
N THR A 203 25.43 -14.48 14.83
CA THR A 203 26.86 -14.18 14.72
C THR A 203 27.58 -15.51 14.54
N GLY A 204 28.30 -15.66 13.42
CA GLY A 204 29.08 -16.87 13.15
C GLY A 204 30.18 -17.13 14.20
N PRO A 205 30.86 -18.29 14.11
CA PRO A 205 31.83 -18.72 15.13
C PRO A 205 33.00 -17.73 15.31
N MET A 206 33.48 -17.10 14.23
CA MET A 206 34.54 -16.08 14.28
C MET A 206 34.16 -14.80 15.04
N THR A 207 32.87 -14.53 15.20
CA THR A 207 32.35 -13.28 15.76
C THR A 207 31.44 -13.54 16.96
N VAL A 208 31.63 -14.66 17.64
CA VAL A 208 30.83 -15.08 18.81
C VAL A 208 30.85 -14.05 19.94
N HIS A 209 31.90 -13.24 20.05
CA HIS A 209 32.02 -12.12 21.00
C HIS A 209 31.19 -10.89 20.63
N ARG A 210 30.47 -10.91 19.50
CA ARG A 210 29.60 -9.82 19.05
C ARG A 210 28.11 -10.19 19.16
N LYS A 211 27.26 -9.17 19.14
CA LYS A 211 25.83 -9.25 18.84
C LYS A 211 25.60 -8.54 17.51
N ALA A 212 24.81 -9.12 16.62
CA ALA A 212 24.47 -8.51 15.34
C ALA A 212 22.97 -8.16 15.29
N TYR A 213 22.66 -6.98 14.79
CA TYR A 213 21.30 -6.47 14.66
C TYR A 213 21.11 -5.83 13.28
N LEU A 214 19.91 -5.98 12.74
CA LEU A 214 19.38 -5.16 11.66
C LEU A 214 18.48 -4.09 12.30
N GLU A 215 18.80 -2.82 12.10
CA GLU A 215 18.04 -1.68 12.61
C GLU A 215 17.37 -0.94 11.46
N PHE A 216 16.21 -0.33 11.73
CA PHE A 216 15.43 0.43 10.76
C PHE A 216 15.43 1.90 11.17
N VAL A 217 16.20 2.71 10.45
CA VAL A 217 16.38 4.14 10.72
C VAL A 217 15.64 4.95 9.66
N PRO A 218 14.90 6.03 9.98
CA PRO A 218 14.24 6.84 8.96
C PRO A 218 15.22 7.33 7.88
N LEU A 219 14.76 7.37 6.63
CA LEU A 219 15.54 7.84 5.47
C LEU A 219 15.72 9.37 5.50
N GLY A 220 14.67 10.11 5.89
CA GLY A 220 14.62 11.56 5.85
C GLY A 220 13.34 12.05 5.19
N VAL A 221 13.41 12.51 3.94
CA VAL A 221 12.27 13.02 3.16
C VAL A 221 11.86 11.98 2.11
N ILE A 222 10.63 11.50 2.23
CA ILE A 222 10.03 10.58 1.26
C ILE A 222 9.08 11.37 0.37
N ALA A 223 9.26 11.22 -0.94
CA ALA A 223 8.36 11.76 -1.94
C ALA A 223 7.35 10.72 -2.43
N ALA A 224 6.14 11.15 -2.77
CA ALA A 224 5.16 10.36 -3.48
C ALA A 224 4.65 11.11 -4.72
N ILE A 225 4.50 10.39 -5.82
CA ILE A 225 3.78 10.86 -7.02
C ILE A 225 2.54 9.99 -7.14
N ALA A 226 1.39 10.58 -6.82
CA ALA A 226 0.14 9.86 -6.55
C ALA A 226 -0.87 10.00 -7.71
N PRO A 227 -1.55 8.93 -8.13
CA PRO A 227 -2.53 8.96 -9.21
C PRO A 227 -3.91 9.37 -8.71
N TRP A 228 -4.80 9.62 -9.66
CA TRP A 228 -6.12 10.21 -9.49
C TRP A 228 -7.24 9.22 -9.16
N ASN A 229 -7.02 7.90 -9.24
CA ASN A 229 -8.11 6.94 -9.11
C ASN A 229 -8.66 6.85 -7.68
N TYR A 230 -7.80 6.94 -6.66
CA TYR A 230 -8.19 7.02 -5.24
C TYR A 230 -7.33 8.09 -4.53
N PRO A 231 -7.54 9.39 -4.82
CA PRO A 231 -6.61 10.45 -4.43
C PRO A 231 -6.35 10.54 -2.94
N PHE A 232 -7.36 10.31 -2.09
CA PHE A 232 -7.15 10.36 -0.65
C PHE A 232 -6.28 9.19 -0.19
N HIS A 233 -6.65 7.96 -0.57
CA HIS A 233 -5.89 6.79 -0.17
C HIS A 233 -4.46 6.77 -0.74
N ASN A 234 -4.29 7.20 -1.99
CA ASN A 234 -2.99 7.23 -2.67
C ASN A 234 -2.01 8.24 -2.01
N ILE A 235 -2.54 9.28 -1.35
CA ILE A 235 -1.74 10.17 -0.50
C ILE A 235 -1.48 9.50 0.86
N MET A 236 -2.54 9.02 1.50
CA MET A 236 -2.49 8.53 2.88
C MET A 236 -1.62 7.28 3.03
N ASN A 237 -1.69 6.31 2.12
CA ASN A 237 -1.00 5.03 2.29
C ASN A 237 0.53 5.19 2.44
N PRO A 238 1.27 5.83 1.50
CA PRO A 238 2.70 6.07 1.69
C PRO A 238 2.99 7.08 2.81
N LEU A 239 2.11 8.06 3.05
CA LEU A 239 2.27 9.05 4.13
C LEU A 239 2.26 8.38 5.51
N ILE A 240 1.31 7.48 5.76
CA ILE A 240 1.18 6.76 7.03
C ILE A 240 2.48 5.99 7.35
N ALA A 241 3.01 5.27 6.36
CA ALA A 241 4.26 4.53 6.53
C ALA A 241 5.45 5.48 6.75
N ALA A 242 5.55 6.57 5.99
CA ALA A 242 6.62 7.56 6.09
C ALA A 242 6.63 8.23 7.47
N LEU A 243 5.49 8.77 7.92
CA LEU A 243 5.40 9.45 9.22
C LEU A 243 5.63 8.48 10.38
N PHE A 244 5.06 7.28 10.33
CA PHE A 244 5.26 6.32 11.43
C PHE A 244 6.72 5.87 11.57
N SER A 245 7.43 5.72 10.45
CA SER A 245 8.88 5.42 10.44
C SER A 245 9.77 6.62 10.79
N GLY A 246 9.22 7.84 10.87
CA GLY A 246 9.93 9.04 11.32
C GLY A 246 10.50 9.90 10.19
N ASN A 247 9.93 9.78 8.99
CA ASN A 247 10.28 10.58 7.82
C ASN A 247 9.35 11.79 7.71
N ALA A 248 9.82 12.82 6.99
CA ALA A 248 8.94 13.81 6.37
C ALA A 248 8.39 13.28 5.05
N PHE A 249 7.31 13.90 4.58
CA PHE A 249 6.60 13.45 3.40
C PHE A 249 6.28 14.62 2.47
N ILE A 250 6.47 14.41 1.17
CA ILE A 250 6.09 15.36 0.13
C ILE A 250 5.32 14.63 -0.97
N VAL A 251 4.20 15.20 -1.42
CA VAL A 251 3.38 14.56 -2.46
C VAL A 251 3.18 15.46 -3.67
N LYS A 252 3.30 14.87 -4.86
CA LYS A 252 2.84 15.44 -6.13
C LYS A 252 1.62 14.64 -6.61
N PRO A 253 0.38 15.09 -6.34
CA PRO A 253 -0.80 14.43 -6.87
C PRO A 253 -0.90 14.61 -8.39
N SER A 254 -1.69 13.75 -9.03
CA SER A 254 -2.06 13.93 -10.43
C SER A 254 -2.94 15.17 -10.61
N GLU A 255 -2.71 15.86 -11.72
CA GLU A 255 -3.51 16.95 -12.28
C GLU A 255 -5.01 16.70 -12.26
N HIS A 256 -5.43 15.45 -12.41
CA HIS A 256 -6.83 15.04 -12.44
C HIS A 256 -7.48 14.88 -11.06
N ALA A 257 -6.71 15.06 -9.98
CA ALA A 257 -7.24 15.03 -8.62
C ALA A 257 -6.57 16.07 -7.71
N LEU A 258 -6.01 17.15 -8.28
CA LEU A 258 -5.28 18.16 -7.53
C LEU A 258 -6.19 18.93 -6.58
N TRP A 259 -7.44 19.18 -6.96
CA TRP A 259 -8.37 20.00 -6.18
C TRP A 259 -8.68 19.35 -4.83
N SER A 260 -9.09 18.08 -4.82
CA SER A 260 -9.35 17.33 -3.59
C SER A 260 -8.06 17.08 -2.81
N SER A 261 -6.94 16.83 -3.49
CA SER A 261 -5.65 16.56 -2.85
C SER A 261 -5.11 17.74 -2.03
N MET A 262 -5.30 18.98 -2.49
CA MET A 262 -4.94 20.18 -1.72
C MET A 262 -5.69 20.23 -0.39
N TYR A 263 -6.99 19.94 -0.43
CA TYR A 263 -7.81 19.86 0.77
C TYR A 263 -7.31 18.77 1.73
N TYR A 264 -7.04 17.57 1.22
CA TYR A 264 -6.57 16.44 2.02
C TYR A 264 -5.25 16.75 2.73
N VAL A 265 -4.27 17.31 2.01
CA VAL A 265 -2.97 17.66 2.60
C VAL A 265 -3.11 18.76 3.65
N ASN A 266 -3.93 19.79 3.41
CA ASN A 266 -4.18 20.84 4.39
C ASN A 266 -4.83 20.28 5.67
N ALA A 267 -5.79 19.37 5.54
CA ALA A 267 -6.41 18.71 6.69
C ALA A 267 -5.41 17.87 7.50
N ILE A 268 -4.52 17.13 6.81
CA ILE A 268 -3.46 16.36 7.46
C ILE A 268 -2.47 17.27 8.20
N ARG A 269 -2.11 18.42 7.62
CA ARG A 269 -1.26 19.44 8.27
C ARG A 269 -1.90 19.99 9.54
N SER A 270 -3.20 20.25 9.54
CA SER A 270 -3.90 20.67 10.77
C SER A 270 -3.94 19.57 11.84
N VAL A 271 -4.03 18.30 11.45
CA VAL A 271 -3.91 17.18 12.42
C VAL A 271 -2.50 17.11 13.02
N LEU A 272 -1.45 17.38 12.23
CA LEU A 272 -0.07 17.46 12.72
C LEU A 272 0.08 18.59 13.75
N GLU A 273 -0.38 19.79 13.44
CA GLU A 273 -0.36 20.95 14.33
C GLU A 273 -1.07 20.64 15.65
N ALA A 274 -2.25 20.03 15.56
CA ALA A 274 -3.04 19.69 16.73
C ALA A 274 -2.42 18.55 17.59
N CYS A 275 -1.49 17.78 17.03
CA CYS A 275 -0.65 16.83 17.75
C CYS A 275 0.67 17.45 18.28
N GLY A 276 0.91 18.73 18.04
CA GLY A 276 2.15 19.42 18.42
C GLY A 276 3.33 19.13 17.50
N HIS A 277 3.07 18.71 16.26
CA HIS A 277 4.09 18.52 15.23
C HIS A 277 4.05 19.66 14.21
N SER A 278 5.19 19.95 13.59
CA SER A 278 5.25 20.98 12.55
C SER A 278 4.36 20.59 11.35
N PRO A 279 3.51 21.49 10.84
CA PRO A 279 2.75 21.26 9.60
C PRO A 279 3.69 21.09 8.40
N ASP A 280 4.93 21.60 8.49
CA ASP A 280 5.89 21.50 7.40
C ASP A 280 6.41 20.08 7.15
N LEU A 281 6.12 19.14 8.07
CA LEU A 281 6.47 17.73 7.92
C LEU A 281 5.79 17.09 6.69
N VAL A 282 4.64 17.64 6.26
CA VAL A 282 3.92 17.22 5.08
C VAL A 282 3.78 18.39 4.11
N GLN A 283 4.32 18.21 2.90
CA GLN A 283 4.27 19.19 1.83
C GLN A 283 3.50 18.64 0.62
N ILE A 284 2.89 19.55 -0.13
CA ILE A 284 2.33 19.26 -1.44
C ILE A 284 3.08 20.06 -2.50
N VAL A 285 3.29 19.46 -3.68
CA VAL A 285 3.78 20.15 -4.87
C VAL A 285 2.81 19.95 -6.02
N THR A 286 2.48 21.04 -6.69
CA THR A 286 1.44 21.07 -7.72
C THR A 286 2.05 21.36 -9.08
N GLY A 287 1.55 20.71 -10.13
CA GLY A 287 2.04 20.89 -11.50
C GLY A 287 2.05 19.59 -12.29
N GLY A 288 2.51 19.65 -13.54
CA GLY A 288 2.50 18.55 -14.49
C GLY A 288 3.69 17.59 -14.36
N ALA A 289 4.15 17.08 -15.51
CA ALA A 289 5.30 16.19 -15.59
C ALA A 289 6.62 16.89 -15.20
N GLU A 290 6.80 18.15 -15.59
CA GLU A 290 8.00 18.94 -15.28
C GLU A 290 8.24 19.08 -13.78
N THR A 291 7.19 19.42 -13.01
CA THR A 291 7.25 19.47 -11.54
C THR A 291 7.54 18.09 -10.93
N GLY A 292 7.03 17.01 -11.55
CA GLY A 292 7.33 15.64 -11.13
C GLY A 292 8.79 15.26 -11.32
N VAL A 293 9.38 15.63 -12.47
CA VAL A 293 10.82 15.46 -12.73
C VAL A 293 11.64 16.30 -11.76
N ALA A 294 11.27 17.56 -11.54
CA ALA A 294 11.93 18.43 -10.57
C ALA A 294 11.93 17.83 -9.16
N LEU A 295 10.85 17.17 -8.74
CA LEU A 295 10.77 16.50 -7.44
C LEU A 295 11.72 15.29 -7.35
N ILE A 296 11.81 14.47 -8.40
CA ILE A 296 12.70 13.31 -8.45
C ILE A 296 14.17 13.76 -8.43
N GLU A 297 14.49 14.82 -9.18
CA GLU A 297 15.83 15.36 -9.30
C GLU A 297 16.23 16.24 -8.10
N CYS A 298 15.27 16.64 -7.25
CA CYS A 298 15.49 17.58 -6.16
C CYS A 298 16.47 17.05 -5.11
N PRO A 299 17.60 17.74 -4.85
CA PRO A 299 18.47 17.42 -3.74
C PRO A 299 17.66 17.40 -2.44
N GLY A 300 17.87 16.39 -1.60
CA GLY A 300 17.13 16.25 -0.37
C GLY A 300 15.83 15.45 -0.44
N VAL A 301 15.46 14.83 -1.57
CA VAL A 301 14.54 13.69 -1.57
C VAL A 301 15.36 12.40 -1.44
N ASP A 302 14.97 11.50 -0.51
CA ASP A 302 15.72 10.27 -0.18
C ASP A 302 15.10 8.99 -0.74
N LYS A 303 13.80 9.02 -1.08
CA LYS A 303 13.08 7.91 -1.74
C LYS A 303 11.82 8.45 -2.41
N VAL A 304 11.43 7.84 -3.53
CA VAL A 304 10.18 8.16 -4.25
C VAL A 304 9.28 6.94 -4.31
N PHE A 305 8.02 7.11 -3.92
CA PHE A 305 6.93 6.21 -4.28
C PHE A 305 6.24 6.76 -5.53
N PHE A 306 6.17 5.97 -6.59
CA PHE A 306 5.41 6.33 -7.78
C PHE A 306 4.31 5.29 -7.99
N THR A 307 3.07 5.77 -8.07
CA THR A 307 1.94 4.96 -8.51
C THR A 307 1.34 5.56 -9.77
N GLY A 308 1.15 4.75 -10.81
CA GLY A 308 0.60 5.22 -12.08
C GLY A 308 0.91 4.33 -13.27
N SER A 309 0.81 4.86 -14.48
CA SER A 309 1.00 4.06 -15.69
C SER A 309 2.43 3.53 -15.85
N THR A 310 2.57 2.35 -16.46
CA THR A 310 3.89 1.75 -16.74
C THR A 310 4.79 2.65 -17.59
N LYS A 311 4.20 3.39 -18.54
CA LYS A 311 4.94 4.34 -19.38
C LYS A 311 5.63 5.42 -18.52
N VAL A 312 4.89 6.03 -17.60
CA VAL A 312 5.44 7.07 -16.71
C VAL A 312 6.37 6.46 -15.67
N GLY A 313 6.06 5.28 -15.12
CA GLY A 313 6.94 4.56 -14.20
C GLY A 313 8.35 4.32 -14.76
N LYS A 314 8.46 3.98 -16.05
CA LYS A 314 9.76 3.87 -16.74
C LYS A 314 10.50 5.21 -16.81
N MET A 315 9.79 6.32 -17.01
CA MET A 315 10.39 7.67 -17.00
C MET A 315 10.89 8.04 -15.61
N VAL A 316 10.12 7.74 -14.56
CA VAL A 316 10.51 7.96 -13.16
C VAL A 316 11.75 7.16 -12.81
N ALA A 317 11.79 5.86 -13.17
CA ALA A 317 12.95 5.01 -12.93
C ALA A 317 14.21 5.55 -13.63
N LYS A 318 14.06 6.03 -14.88
CA LYS A 318 15.18 6.64 -15.63
C LYS A 318 15.68 7.91 -14.96
N ALA A 319 14.80 8.81 -14.54
CA ALA A 319 15.19 10.06 -13.85
C ALA A 319 15.83 9.77 -12.49
N ALA A 320 15.30 8.81 -11.73
CA ALA A 320 15.84 8.43 -10.43
C ALA A 320 17.24 7.80 -10.51
N ALA A 321 17.57 7.13 -11.62
CA ALA A 321 18.85 6.47 -11.82
C ALA A 321 20.05 7.43 -11.79
N GLU A 322 19.89 8.68 -12.25
CA GLU A 322 20.93 9.71 -12.27
C GLU A 322 21.54 9.98 -10.89
N ARG A 323 20.77 9.75 -9.82
CA ARG A 323 21.19 9.95 -8.43
C ARG A 323 21.16 8.68 -7.58
N LEU A 324 20.92 7.52 -8.19
CA LEU A 324 20.65 6.26 -7.51
C LEU A 324 19.53 6.40 -6.45
N LEU A 325 18.52 7.22 -6.74
CA LEU A 325 17.41 7.47 -5.84
C LEU A 325 16.54 6.20 -5.75
N PRO A 326 16.33 5.63 -4.55
CA PRO A 326 15.44 4.48 -4.40
C PRO A 326 14.02 4.82 -4.86
N VAL A 327 13.43 3.94 -5.66
CA VAL A 327 12.05 4.05 -6.15
C VAL A 327 11.24 2.83 -5.79
N VAL A 328 9.99 3.05 -5.37
CA VAL A 328 8.94 2.03 -5.40
C VAL A 328 8.05 2.35 -6.59
N LEU A 329 7.83 1.36 -7.45
CA LEU A 329 7.02 1.51 -8.64
C LEU A 329 5.79 0.61 -8.48
N GLU A 330 4.62 1.23 -8.37
CA GLU A 330 3.32 0.58 -8.30
C GLU A 330 2.56 0.90 -9.58
N LEU A 331 2.60 -0.01 -10.54
CA LEU A 331 2.15 0.25 -11.90
C LEU A 331 0.86 -0.51 -12.23
N GLY A 332 0.47 -0.49 -13.50
CA GLY A 332 -0.77 -1.10 -13.97
C GLY A 332 -0.87 -2.61 -13.73
N GLY A 333 -2.10 -3.09 -13.76
CA GLY A 333 -2.46 -4.50 -13.64
C GLY A 333 -3.14 -5.03 -14.90
N LYS A 334 -3.21 -6.35 -14.99
CA LYS A 334 -4.07 -7.04 -15.96
C LYS A 334 -4.53 -8.35 -15.34
N ASP A 335 -5.13 -8.19 -14.16
CA ASP A 335 -5.17 -9.24 -13.17
C ASP A 335 -6.15 -10.36 -13.58
N PRO A 336 -5.72 -11.63 -13.49
CA PRO A 336 -6.57 -12.76 -13.82
C PRO A 336 -7.57 -13.03 -12.68
N PHE A 337 -8.81 -13.33 -13.06
CA PHE A 337 -9.86 -13.84 -12.19
C PHE A 337 -10.33 -15.18 -12.74
N VAL A 338 -9.99 -16.27 -12.07
CA VAL A 338 -10.19 -17.63 -12.56
C VAL A 338 -11.39 -18.27 -11.89
N VAL A 339 -12.29 -18.84 -12.69
CA VAL A 339 -13.48 -19.55 -12.24
C VAL A 339 -13.47 -20.99 -12.77
N PHE A 340 -13.20 -21.94 -11.89
CA PHE A 340 -13.37 -23.36 -12.19
C PHE A 340 -14.85 -23.78 -12.17
N ASN A 341 -15.17 -24.91 -12.81
CA ASN A 341 -16.54 -25.43 -12.89
C ASN A 341 -17.20 -25.66 -11.52
N ASP A 342 -16.40 -25.94 -10.49
CA ASP A 342 -16.85 -26.22 -9.14
C ASP A 342 -16.81 -25.00 -8.22
N ALA A 343 -16.47 -23.81 -8.73
CA ALA A 343 -16.39 -22.60 -7.94
C ALA A 343 -17.76 -22.24 -7.32
N ASN A 344 -17.73 -21.60 -6.14
CA ASN A 344 -18.95 -21.11 -5.52
C ASN A 344 -19.57 -19.99 -6.37
N TRP A 345 -20.65 -20.33 -7.06
CA TRP A 345 -21.35 -19.42 -7.97
C TRP A 345 -21.76 -18.12 -7.28
N ASP A 346 -22.41 -18.19 -6.11
CA ASP A 346 -23.01 -17.03 -5.44
C ASP A 346 -21.98 -15.97 -5.04
N GLN A 347 -20.75 -16.40 -4.76
CA GLN A 347 -19.63 -15.52 -4.49
C GLN A 347 -19.04 -14.96 -5.79
N VAL A 348 -18.75 -15.85 -6.74
CA VAL A 348 -18.01 -15.54 -7.97
C VAL A 348 -18.68 -14.43 -8.77
N TRP A 349 -19.99 -14.52 -9.00
CA TRP A 349 -20.64 -13.61 -9.92
C TRP A 349 -20.68 -12.16 -9.38
N GLN A 350 -20.84 -11.99 -8.06
CA GLN A 350 -20.85 -10.69 -7.42
C GLN A 350 -19.46 -10.05 -7.43
N LEU A 351 -18.44 -10.85 -7.10
CA LEU A 351 -17.06 -10.38 -7.09
C LEU A 351 -16.56 -10.03 -8.50
N SER A 352 -16.97 -10.77 -9.54
CA SER A 352 -16.63 -10.41 -10.92
C SER A 352 -17.23 -9.07 -11.34
N LEU A 353 -18.49 -8.78 -10.97
CA LEU A 353 -19.10 -7.48 -11.25
C LEU A 353 -18.37 -6.35 -10.50
N ARG A 354 -18.17 -6.51 -9.19
CA ARG A 354 -17.48 -5.49 -8.39
C ARG A 354 -16.06 -5.25 -8.88
N GLY A 355 -15.30 -6.30 -9.16
CA GLY A 355 -13.91 -6.15 -9.57
C GLY A 355 -13.71 -5.61 -10.98
N CYS A 356 -14.66 -5.81 -11.91
CA CYS A 356 -14.59 -5.19 -13.24
C CYS A 356 -15.09 -3.74 -13.25
N PHE A 357 -16.10 -3.39 -12.43
CA PHE A 357 -16.82 -2.13 -12.58
C PHE A 357 -16.64 -1.13 -11.43
N GLN A 358 -16.06 -1.52 -10.29
CA GLN A 358 -15.73 -0.59 -9.20
C GLN A 358 -14.87 0.56 -9.74
N ASN A 359 -15.28 1.79 -9.43
CA ASN A 359 -14.64 3.01 -9.90
C ASN A 359 -14.60 3.11 -11.43
N ALA A 360 -15.64 2.59 -12.11
CA ALA A 360 -15.68 2.44 -13.56
C ALA A 360 -14.46 1.67 -14.12
N GLY A 361 -13.99 0.65 -13.39
CA GLY A 361 -12.83 -0.17 -13.76
C GLY A 361 -11.48 0.53 -13.61
N GLN A 362 -11.44 1.75 -13.06
CA GLN A 362 -10.21 2.53 -12.86
C GLN A 362 -9.54 2.10 -11.54
N ASN A 363 -9.11 0.84 -11.47
CA ASN A 363 -8.49 0.22 -10.31
C ASN A 363 -7.33 -0.67 -10.74
N CYS A 364 -6.13 -0.46 -10.19
CA CYS A 364 -4.94 -1.21 -10.61
C CYS A 364 -5.06 -2.71 -10.32
N ILE A 365 -5.73 -3.09 -9.22
CA ILE A 365 -6.06 -4.50 -8.90
C ILE A 365 -7.46 -4.92 -9.38
N GLY A 366 -8.05 -4.13 -10.27
CA GLY A 366 -9.30 -4.44 -10.95
C GLY A 366 -9.19 -5.73 -11.75
N ILE A 367 -10.33 -6.40 -11.93
CA ILE A 367 -10.40 -7.61 -12.73
C ILE A 367 -10.40 -7.22 -14.20
N GLU A 368 -9.34 -7.62 -14.90
CA GLU A 368 -9.11 -7.25 -16.30
C GLU A 368 -9.17 -8.46 -17.25
N ARG A 369 -9.07 -9.69 -16.72
CA ARG A 369 -9.19 -10.93 -17.48
C ARG A 369 -9.93 -12.00 -16.67
N ILE A 370 -11.17 -12.29 -17.04
CA ILE A 370 -11.95 -13.36 -16.41
C ILE A 370 -11.75 -14.64 -17.20
N PHE A 371 -11.16 -15.66 -16.58
CA PHE A 371 -11.02 -16.99 -17.16
C PHE A 371 -12.10 -17.90 -16.59
N VAL A 372 -12.98 -18.43 -17.44
CA VAL A 372 -14.05 -19.35 -17.02
C VAL A 372 -13.86 -20.71 -17.67
N GLN A 373 -13.93 -21.77 -16.87
CA GLN A 373 -13.76 -23.13 -17.36
C GLN A 373 -14.91 -23.52 -18.29
N ALA A 374 -14.60 -24.29 -19.33
CA ALA A 374 -15.51 -24.58 -20.43
C ALA A 374 -16.90 -25.12 -20.04
N GLY A 375 -17.01 -25.87 -18.92
CA GLY A 375 -18.28 -26.40 -18.44
C GLY A 375 -19.21 -25.37 -17.78
N LEU A 376 -18.68 -24.22 -17.36
CA LEU A 376 -19.42 -23.11 -16.75
C LEU A 376 -19.55 -21.90 -17.68
N TYR A 377 -18.76 -21.85 -18.76
CA TYR A 377 -18.62 -20.68 -19.63
C TYR A 377 -19.95 -20.11 -20.14
N ASP A 378 -20.79 -20.92 -20.77
CA ASP A 378 -22.03 -20.43 -21.39
C ASP A 378 -23.00 -19.89 -20.34
N LYS A 379 -23.17 -20.60 -19.21
CA LYS A 379 -23.96 -20.15 -18.06
C LYS A 379 -23.43 -18.85 -17.48
N PHE A 380 -22.10 -18.71 -17.39
CA PHE A 380 -21.48 -17.49 -16.90
C PHE A 380 -21.78 -16.31 -17.82
N VAL A 381 -21.58 -16.48 -19.12
CA VAL A 381 -21.80 -15.45 -20.14
C VAL A 381 -23.26 -14.99 -20.17
N GLU A 382 -24.21 -15.92 -20.23
CA GLU A 382 -25.64 -15.60 -20.26
C GLU A 382 -26.07 -14.82 -19.02
N PHE A 383 -25.66 -15.29 -17.84
CA PHE A 383 -25.99 -14.61 -16.58
C PHE A 383 -25.35 -13.22 -16.49
N MET A 384 -24.09 -13.08 -16.89
CA MET A 384 -23.40 -11.79 -16.84
C MET A 384 -23.96 -10.79 -17.85
N GLN A 385 -24.39 -11.22 -19.02
CA GLN A 385 -25.00 -10.33 -20.00
C GLN A 385 -26.23 -9.63 -19.41
N ASP A 386 -27.12 -10.39 -18.75
CA ASP A 386 -28.27 -9.81 -18.04
C ASP A 386 -27.81 -8.82 -16.97
N ARG A 387 -26.91 -9.21 -16.06
CA ARG A 387 -26.49 -8.35 -14.94
C ARG A 387 -25.78 -7.08 -15.38
N VAL A 388 -24.86 -7.17 -16.34
CA VAL A 388 -24.08 -6.02 -16.82
C VAL A 388 -24.99 -5.00 -17.52
N SER A 389 -25.99 -5.47 -18.28
CA SER A 389 -26.95 -4.59 -18.96
C SER A 389 -27.84 -3.77 -18.01
N HIS A 390 -27.97 -4.20 -16.75
CA HIS A 390 -28.77 -3.52 -15.73
C HIS A 390 -27.94 -2.61 -14.81
N ILE A 391 -26.62 -2.50 -14.99
CA ILE A 391 -25.78 -1.61 -14.19
C ILE A 391 -26.16 -0.16 -14.48
N ARG A 392 -26.52 0.58 -13.43
CA ARG A 392 -26.94 1.98 -13.53
C ARG A 392 -25.72 2.90 -13.52
N GLN A 393 -25.42 3.52 -14.65
CA GLN A 393 -24.35 4.51 -14.76
C GLN A 393 -24.89 5.93 -14.51
N GLY A 394 -24.12 6.77 -13.82
CA GLY A 394 -24.56 8.15 -13.56
C GLY A 394 -23.56 8.97 -12.75
N HIS A 395 -23.93 10.23 -12.51
CA HIS A 395 -23.19 11.10 -11.59
C HIS A 395 -23.52 10.74 -10.13
N TYR A 396 -22.59 10.92 -9.18
CA TYR A 396 -22.82 10.50 -7.79
C TYR A 396 -24.02 11.18 -7.10
N SER A 397 -24.51 12.30 -7.64
CA SER A 397 -25.71 12.99 -7.16
C SER A 397 -27.02 12.51 -7.80
N ASP A 398 -26.94 11.70 -8.87
CA ASP A 398 -28.12 11.10 -9.47
C ASP A 398 -28.69 10.02 -8.51
N PRO A 399 -30.01 9.80 -8.50
CA PRO A 399 -30.57 8.70 -7.74
C PRO A 399 -30.03 7.37 -8.28
N ASP A 400 -29.81 6.41 -7.39
CA ASP A 400 -29.68 5.00 -7.79
C ASP A 400 -28.52 4.70 -8.77
N VAL A 401 -27.30 5.15 -8.43
CA VAL A 401 -26.09 4.95 -9.27
C VAL A 401 -25.20 3.82 -8.76
N ASP A 402 -24.79 2.94 -9.68
CA ASP A 402 -23.87 1.83 -9.43
C ASP A 402 -22.44 2.14 -9.92
N VAL A 403 -22.30 2.81 -11.08
CA VAL A 403 -21.00 3.10 -11.72
C VAL A 403 -20.91 4.57 -12.17
N GLY A 404 -19.74 5.17 -11.98
CA GLY A 404 -19.47 6.56 -12.31
C GLY A 404 -18.94 6.81 -13.73
N ALA A 405 -18.28 7.95 -13.90
CA ALA A 405 -17.61 8.37 -15.14
C ALA A 405 -16.11 8.02 -15.15
N LEU A 406 -15.50 8.05 -16.33
CA LEU A 406 -14.04 8.02 -16.48
C LEU A 406 -13.43 9.38 -16.12
N THR A 407 -12.37 9.36 -15.31
CA THR A 407 -11.72 10.58 -14.82
C THR A 407 -10.93 11.31 -15.90
N MET A 408 -10.28 10.59 -16.80
CA MET A 408 -9.45 11.17 -17.88
C MET A 408 -10.25 11.55 -19.15
N GLY A 409 -11.58 11.59 -19.04
CA GLY A 409 -12.47 12.16 -20.04
C GLY A 409 -12.52 11.41 -21.37
N LEU A 410 -12.94 12.13 -22.43
CA LEU A 410 -13.26 11.54 -23.75
C LEU A 410 -12.07 10.92 -24.47
N LYS A 411 -10.85 11.38 -24.18
CA LYS A 411 -9.63 10.81 -24.77
C LYS A 411 -9.43 9.36 -24.31
N GLU A 412 -9.67 9.12 -23.02
CA GLU A 412 -9.54 7.79 -22.43
C GLU A 412 -10.66 6.86 -22.91
N ALA A 413 -11.89 7.37 -22.98
CA ALA A 413 -13.02 6.65 -23.57
C ALA A 413 -12.71 6.14 -25.00
N LYS A 414 -12.11 6.99 -25.85
CA LYS A 414 -11.71 6.60 -27.22
C LYS A 414 -10.63 5.51 -27.25
N ARG A 415 -9.70 5.53 -26.28
CA ARG A 415 -8.69 4.47 -26.17
C ARG A 415 -9.35 3.13 -25.83
N ILE A 416 -10.26 3.14 -24.87
CA ILE A 416 -11.01 1.94 -24.45
C ILE A 416 -11.88 1.42 -25.61
N GLU A 417 -12.61 2.29 -26.30
CA GLU A 417 -13.40 1.95 -27.50
C GLU A 417 -12.54 1.30 -28.59
N GLY A 418 -11.31 1.81 -28.78
CA GLY A 418 -10.33 1.23 -29.71
C GLY A 418 -9.92 -0.19 -29.33
N LEU A 419 -9.67 -0.47 -28.05
CA LEU A 419 -9.35 -1.82 -27.57
C LEU A 419 -10.53 -2.79 -27.74
N VAL A 420 -11.75 -2.33 -27.45
CA VAL A 420 -12.97 -3.14 -27.64
C VAL A 420 -13.20 -3.44 -29.12
N SER A 421 -13.06 -2.43 -29.98
CA SER A 421 -13.22 -2.58 -31.44
C SER A 421 -12.16 -3.50 -32.04
N ASN A 422 -10.91 -3.42 -31.58
CA ASN A 422 -9.83 -4.33 -31.96
C ASN A 422 -10.18 -5.79 -31.60
N ALA A 423 -10.62 -6.03 -30.36
CA ALA A 423 -11.01 -7.37 -29.93
C ALA A 423 -12.16 -7.93 -30.79
N GLN A 424 -13.16 -7.09 -31.11
CA GLN A 424 -14.27 -7.46 -31.98
C GLN A 424 -13.79 -7.81 -33.40
N ALA A 425 -12.90 -7.00 -33.98
CA ALA A 425 -12.32 -7.26 -35.30
C ALA A 425 -11.49 -8.55 -35.33
N MET A 426 -10.95 -8.98 -34.18
CA MET A 426 -10.22 -10.24 -34.02
C MET A 426 -11.09 -11.43 -33.63
N GLY A 427 -12.43 -11.27 -33.61
CA GLY A 427 -13.39 -12.37 -33.42
C GLY A 427 -14.02 -12.46 -32.03
N ALA A 428 -13.72 -11.53 -31.10
CA ALA A 428 -14.46 -11.44 -29.84
C ALA A 428 -15.90 -10.93 -30.09
N ARG A 429 -16.82 -11.23 -29.18
CA ARG A 429 -18.18 -10.71 -29.21
C ARG A 429 -18.38 -9.66 -28.13
N VAL A 430 -18.93 -8.51 -28.50
CA VAL A 430 -19.40 -7.48 -27.55
C VAL A 430 -20.88 -7.71 -27.32
N LEU A 431 -21.26 -8.13 -26.11
CA LEU A 431 -22.66 -8.50 -25.80
C LEU A 431 -23.49 -7.33 -25.28
N CYS A 432 -22.85 -6.36 -24.63
CA CYS A 432 -23.46 -5.10 -24.21
C CYS A 432 -22.37 -4.03 -23.99
N GLY A 433 -22.78 -2.76 -24.06
CA GLY A 433 -21.88 -1.60 -23.88
C GLY A 433 -20.92 -1.40 -25.05
N GLY A 434 -19.71 -0.93 -24.75
CA GLY A 434 -18.63 -0.72 -25.71
C GLY A 434 -18.57 0.69 -26.29
N HIS A 435 -19.39 1.61 -25.81
CA HIS A 435 -19.50 2.98 -26.30
C HIS A 435 -19.76 3.98 -25.17
N LEU A 436 -19.66 5.27 -25.48
CA LEU A 436 -20.10 6.35 -24.58
C LEU A 436 -21.63 6.37 -24.46
N ASP A 437 -22.14 6.63 -23.26
CA ASP A 437 -23.54 7.00 -23.03
C ASP A 437 -23.74 8.46 -23.46
N THR A 438 -24.34 8.65 -24.63
CA THR A 438 -24.51 9.98 -25.22
C THR A 438 -25.48 10.87 -24.44
N GLU A 439 -26.43 10.30 -23.71
CA GLU A 439 -27.39 11.07 -22.92
C GLU A 439 -26.78 11.55 -21.60
N LEU A 440 -25.99 10.71 -20.92
CA LEU A 440 -25.22 11.13 -19.75
C LEU A 440 -24.14 12.14 -20.11
N VAL A 441 -23.44 11.96 -21.25
CA VAL A 441 -22.48 12.96 -21.75
C VAL A 441 -23.16 14.29 -22.02
N LYS A 442 -24.36 14.31 -22.64
CA LYS A 442 -25.12 15.56 -22.86
C LYS A 442 -25.58 16.19 -21.55
N ARG A 443 -26.00 15.38 -20.57
CA ARG A 443 -26.54 15.85 -19.29
C ARG A 443 -25.46 16.45 -18.40
N HIS A 444 -24.33 15.77 -18.28
CA HIS A 444 -23.30 16.08 -17.29
C HIS A 444 -22.02 16.65 -17.91
N GLY A 445 -21.64 16.23 -19.13
CA GLY A 445 -20.47 16.73 -19.85
C GLY A 445 -19.23 15.82 -19.79
N GLY A 446 -19.09 14.99 -18.75
CA GLY A 446 -17.97 14.05 -18.60
C GLY A 446 -18.05 12.80 -19.49
N ALA A 447 -17.11 11.87 -19.31
CA ALA A 447 -17.01 10.66 -20.12
C ALA A 447 -17.63 9.44 -19.43
N PHE A 448 -18.89 9.15 -19.74
CA PHE A 448 -19.62 7.99 -19.24
C PHE A 448 -19.48 6.83 -20.24
N PHE A 449 -18.44 6.01 -20.09
CA PHE A 449 -18.26 4.82 -20.93
C PHE A 449 -19.09 3.67 -20.36
N THR A 450 -19.97 3.09 -21.18
CA THR A 450 -20.94 2.10 -20.73
C THR A 450 -20.26 0.83 -20.17
N PRO A 451 -20.78 0.23 -19.08
CA PRO A 451 -20.34 -1.09 -18.63
C PRO A 451 -20.40 -2.10 -19.78
N THR A 452 -19.24 -2.68 -20.10
CA THR A 452 -19.05 -3.43 -21.35
C THR A 452 -18.76 -4.89 -21.04
N LEU A 453 -19.42 -5.81 -21.73
CA LEU A 453 -19.13 -7.24 -21.68
C LEU A 453 -18.57 -7.71 -23.03
N VAL A 454 -17.31 -8.15 -23.02
CA VAL A 454 -16.61 -8.72 -24.18
C VAL A 454 -16.28 -10.17 -23.89
N VAL A 455 -16.76 -11.09 -24.74
CA VAL A 455 -16.58 -12.54 -24.58
C VAL A 455 -15.82 -13.13 -25.75
N ASP A 456 -15.37 -14.37 -25.60
CA ASP A 456 -14.53 -15.09 -26.57
C ASP A 456 -13.19 -14.37 -26.82
N VAL A 457 -12.66 -13.71 -25.77
CA VAL A 457 -11.38 -13.03 -25.81
C VAL A 457 -10.24 -14.06 -25.83
N THR A 458 -9.20 -13.79 -26.62
CA THR A 458 -8.00 -14.63 -26.70
C THR A 458 -6.76 -13.87 -26.26
N THR A 459 -5.68 -14.57 -25.88
CA THR A 459 -4.44 -13.92 -25.42
C THR A 459 -3.72 -13.13 -26.52
N LYS A 460 -4.15 -13.24 -27.78
CA LYS A 460 -3.57 -12.54 -28.92
C LYS A 460 -4.17 -11.15 -29.17
N MET A 461 -5.29 -10.82 -28.53
CA MET A 461 -5.97 -9.54 -28.70
C MET A 461 -5.33 -8.46 -27.83
N ASP A 462 -5.32 -7.20 -28.30
CA ASP A 462 -4.69 -6.09 -27.57
C ASP A 462 -5.35 -5.87 -26.21
N ILE A 463 -6.67 -6.07 -26.13
CA ILE A 463 -7.44 -6.00 -24.87
C ILE A 463 -6.97 -7.04 -23.83
N SER A 464 -6.23 -8.09 -24.21
CA SER A 464 -5.63 -9.05 -23.27
C SER A 464 -4.23 -8.65 -22.81
N GLN A 465 -3.55 -7.76 -23.53
CA GLN A 465 -2.14 -7.43 -23.34
C GLN A 465 -1.93 -6.01 -22.79
N GLU A 466 -2.90 -5.13 -22.98
CA GLU A 466 -2.91 -3.75 -22.49
C GLU A 466 -3.91 -3.58 -21.33
N GLU A 467 -3.52 -2.80 -20.31
CA GLU A 467 -4.42 -2.40 -19.23
C GLU A 467 -5.56 -1.54 -19.81
N VAL A 468 -6.81 -1.94 -19.55
CA VAL A 468 -7.98 -1.21 -20.05
C VAL A 468 -8.31 -0.05 -19.12
N PHE A 469 -8.18 -0.23 -17.80
CA PHE A 469 -8.43 0.80 -16.80
C PHE A 469 -9.79 1.52 -17.00
N GLY A 470 -10.80 0.73 -17.33
CA GLY A 470 -12.13 1.17 -17.72
C GLY A 470 -13.16 0.06 -17.49
N PRO A 471 -14.46 0.34 -17.62
CA PRO A 471 -15.52 -0.58 -17.17
C PRO A 471 -15.77 -1.67 -18.21
N VAL A 472 -14.80 -2.56 -18.41
CA VAL A 472 -14.85 -3.65 -19.40
C VAL A 472 -14.58 -4.99 -18.74
N MET A 473 -15.56 -5.89 -18.83
CA MET A 473 -15.46 -7.29 -18.45
C MET A 473 -15.04 -8.12 -19.67
N ALA A 474 -13.76 -8.51 -19.72
CA ALA A 474 -13.20 -9.37 -20.77
C ALA A 474 -13.16 -10.84 -20.32
N VAL A 475 -13.91 -11.70 -20.99
CA VAL A 475 -14.10 -13.11 -20.62
C VAL A 475 -13.40 -14.05 -21.61
N PHE A 476 -12.61 -14.96 -21.06
CA PHE A 476 -11.81 -15.97 -21.72
C PHE A 476 -12.34 -17.35 -21.35
N LYS A 477 -12.37 -18.26 -22.31
CA LYS A 477 -12.67 -19.67 -22.08
C LYS A 477 -11.36 -20.44 -21.89
N PHE A 478 -11.34 -21.41 -20.97
CA PHE A 478 -10.24 -22.38 -20.87
C PHE A 478 -10.78 -23.78 -20.60
N GLU A 479 -10.03 -24.83 -20.96
CA GLU A 479 -10.43 -26.21 -20.73
C GLU A 479 -9.64 -26.88 -19.60
N THR A 480 -8.31 -26.69 -19.62
CA THR A 480 -7.38 -27.40 -18.73
C THR A 480 -6.59 -26.45 -17.83
N GLU A 481 -6.13 -26.95 -16.68
CA GLU A 481 -5.26 -26.19 -15.78
C GLU A 481 -3.95 -25.75 -16.47
N THR A 482 -3.37 -26.62 -17.31
CA THR A 482 -2.11 -26.35 -18.02
C THR A 482 -2.25 -25.16 -18.97
N GLU A 483 -3.31 -25.17 -19.79
CA GLU A 483 -3.64 -24.06 -20.70
C GLU A 483 -3.90 -22.77 -19.93
N LEU A 484 -4.72 -22.83 -18.88
CA LEU A 484 -5.02 -21.68 -18.02
C LEU A 484 -3.74 -21.04 -17.46
N VAL A 485 -2.84 -21.84 -16.89
CA VAL A 485 -1.57 -21.35 -16.31
C VAL A 485 -0.72 -20.64 -17.37
N GLN A 486 -0.69 -21.16 -18.60
CA GLN A 486 -0.03 -20.50 -19.71
C GLN A 486 -0.70 -19.15 -20.03
N MET A 487 -2.01 -19.13 -20.25
CA MET A 487 -2.77 -17.92 -20.59
C MET A 487 -2.64 -16.81 -19.54
N MET A 488 -2.71 -17.17 -18.25
CA MET A 488 -2.54 -16.21 -17.16
C MET A 488 -1.16 -15.53 -17.20
N ASN A 489 -0.12 -16.33 -17.44
CA ASN A 489 1.28 -15.91 -17.32
C ASN A 489 1.90 -15.29 -18.59
N GLU A 490 1.31 -15.50 -19.77
CA GLU A 490 1.67 -14.82 -21.02
C GLU A 490 1.53 -13.29 -20.94
N CYS A 491 0.73 -12.81 -19.99
CA CYS A 491 0.54 -11.39 -19.74
C CYS A 491 1.84 -10.68 -19.28
N PRO A 492 2.13 -9.47 -19.80
CA PRO A 492 3.30 -8.70 -19.40
C PRO A 492 3.18 -8.08 -18.00
N PHE A 493 1.97 -8.07 -17.41
CA PHE A 493 1.70 -7.61 -16.06
C PHE A 493 1.71 -8.75 -15.04
N GLY A 494 1.76 -8.39 -13.77
CA GLY A 494 1.73 -9.33 -12.64
C GLY A 494 1.56 -8.58 -11.32
N LEU A 495 0.39 -7.97 -11.11
CA LEU A 495 0.07 -7.24 -9.88
C LEU A 495 -0.66 -8.12 -8.87
N ASN A 496 -1.93 -8.46 -9.13
CA ASN A 496 -2.75 -9.36 -8.31
C ASN A 496 -3.23 -10.58 -9.12
N GLY A 497 -4.06 -11.40 -8.49
CA GLY A 497 -4.86 -12.44 -9.16
C GLY A 497 -5.85 -13.05 -8.18
N ALA A 498 -6.87 -13.72 -8.71
CA ALA A 498 -7.88 -14.40 -7.90
C ALA A 498 -8.25 -15.74 -8.53
N ILE A 499 -8.31 -16.80 -7.73
CA ILE A 499 -8.58 -18.17 -8.19
C ILE A 499 -9.70 -18.78 -7.37
N PHE A 500 -10.79 -19.19 -8.03
CA PHE A 500 -11.99 -19.73 -7.40
C PHE A 500 -12.20 -21.20 -7.76
N SER A 501 -12.24 -22.07 -6.74
CA SER A 501 -12.57 -23.49 -6.84
C SER A 501 -12.93 -24.04 -5.45
N ASN A 502 -13.92 -24.93 -5.37
CA ASN A 502 -14.22 -25.66 -4.14
C ASN A 502 -13.17 -26.75 -3.82
N ASP A 503 -12.40 -27.19 -4.82
CA ASP A 503 -11.15 -27.91 -4.60
C ASP A 503 -10.03 -26.93 -4.20
N THR A 504 -9.83 -26.80 -2.90
CA THR A 504 -8.81 -25.92 -2.31
C THR A 504 -7.39 -26.29 -2.73
N ARG A 505 -7.07 -27.57 -2.89
CA ARG A 505 -5.73 -28.02 -3.32
C ARG A 505 -5.44 -27.61 -4.75
N ARG A 506 -6.45 -27.67 -5.62
CA ARG A 506 -6.35 -27.14 -6.98
C ARG A 506 -6.15 -25.63 -6.96
N ALA A 507 -6.98 -24.89 -6.22
CA ALA A 507 -6.88 -23.44 -6.18
C ALA A 507 -5.50 -22.97 -5.68
N GLU A 508 -4.98 -23.59 -4.62
CA GLU A 508 -3.63 -23.35 -4.11
C GLU A 508 -2.55 -23.69 -5.14
N ARG A 509 -2.61 -24.89 -5.75
CA ARG A 509 -1.64 -25.30 -6.79
C ARG A 509 -1.58 -24.31 -7.96
N VAL A 510 -2.74 -23.86 -8.44
CA VAL A 510 -2.82 -22.88 -9.53
C VAL A 510 -2.31 -21.51 -9.05
N SER A 511 -2.55 -21.13 -7.80
CA SER A 511 -2.03 -19.89 -7.22
C SER A 511 -0.51 -19.84 -7.18
N TYR A 512 0.14 -20.96 -6.84
CA TYR A 512 1.60 -21.07 -6.87
C TYR A 512 2.20 -20.99 -8.27
N ALA A 513 1.42 -21.33 -9.30
CA ALA A 513 1.84 -21.22 -10.69
C ALA A 513 1.66 -19.80 -11.28
N LEU A 514 0.89 -18.93 -10.62
CA LEU A 514 0.69 -17.55 -11.05
C LEU A 514 1.94 -16.69 -10.78
N ARG A 515 2.49 -16.05 -11.81
CA ARG A 515 3.61 -15.11 -11.71
C ARG A 515 3.09 -13.69 -11.50
N SER A 516 2.66 -13.42 -10.28
CA SER A 516 2.14 -12.12 -9.85
C SER A 516 2.72 -11.71 -8.50
N GLY A 517 2.65 -10.42 -8.18
CA GLY A 517 3.09 -9.91 -6.88
C GLY A 517 2.19 -10.36 -5.73
N MET A 518 0.91 -10.60 -6.03
CA MET A 518 -0.11 -10.98 -5.07
C MET A 518 -1.11 -11.96 -5.71
N CYS A 519 -1.79 -12.74 -4.89
CA CYS A 519 -2.85 -13.67 -5.30
C CYS A 519 -3.84 -13.88 -4.16
N ASN A 520 -5.10 -14.16 -4.50
CA ASN A 520 -6.17 -14.54 -3.58
C ASN A 520 -6.74 -15.90 -4.02
N VAL A 521 -7.02 -16.76 -3.05
CA VAL A 521 -7.70 -18.05 -3.26
C VAL A 521 -9.10 -17.96 -2.67
N ASN A 522 -10.12 -18.22 -3.50
CA ASN A 522 -11.54 -18.10 -3.16
C ASN A 522 -11.95 -16.73 -2.60
N ASP A 523 -11.27 -15.67 -3.06
CA ASP A 523 -11.57 -14.28 -2.72
C ASP A 523 -10.96 -13.35 -3.78
N TRP A 524 -11.27 -12.05 -3.74
CA TRP A 524 -10.68 -11.03 -4.60
C TRP A 524 -10.39 -9.76 -3.81
N ALA A 525 -9.21 -9.17 -4.04
CA ALA A 525 -8.74 -7.92 -3.44
C ALA A 525 -8.67 -7.86 -1.90
N ILE A 526 -9.06 -8.93 -1.17
CA ILE A 526 -9.03 -8.96 0.29
C ILE A 526 -7.60 -8.82 0.85
N ASN A 527 -6.58 -9.28 0.11
CA ASN A 527 -5.18 -9.07 0.45
C ASN A 527 -4.80 -7.58 0.59
N TYR A 528 -5.53 -6.66 -0.04
CA TYR A 528 -5.36 -5.21 0.16
C TYR A 528 -5.77 -4.77 1.57
N LEU A 529 -6.76 -5.43 2.17
CA LEU A 529 -7.21 -5.14 3.53
C LEU A 529 -6.36 -5.88 4.58
N CYS A 530 -5.61 -6.91 4.18
CA CYS A 530 -4.64 -7.56 5.05
C CYS A 530 -3.34 -6.73 5.12
N GLN A 531 -3.35 -5.61 5.87
CA GLN A 531 -2.29 -4.60 5.85
C GLN A 531 -0.92 -5.03 6.41
N SER A 532 -0.82 -6.25 6.96
CA SER A 532 0.46 -6.90 7.28
C SER A 532 1.15 -7.53 6.07
N LEU A 533 0.41 -7.78 4.98
CA LEU A 533 0.94 -8.34 3.73
C LEU A 533 1.59 -7.27 2.85
N PRO A 534 2.66 -7.61 2.12
CA PRO A 534 3.21 -6.71 1.12
C PRO A 534 2.22 -6.50 -0.01
N PHE A 535 2.10 -5.25 -0.46
CA PHE A 535 1.42 -4.92 -1.70
C PHE A 535 2.47 -4.45 -2.71
N GLY A 536 2.40 -5.00 -3.92
CA GLY A 536 3.11 -4.51 -5.09
C GLY A 536 3.32 -5.58 -6.15
N GLY A 537 3.60 -5.16 -7.39
CA GLY A 537 3.65 -6.03 -8.55
C GLY A 537 5.01 -6.65 -8.89
N THR A 538 5.05 -7.34 -10.01
CA THR A 538 6.26 -7.78 -10.73
C THR A 538 6.11 -7.51 -12.24
N LYS A 539 7.13 -7.79 -13.04
CA LYS A 539 7.15 -7.51 -14.50
C LYS A 539 6.84 -6.02 -14.78
N LEU A 540 5.88 -5.71 -15.66
CA LEU A 540 5.47 -4.33 -15.97
C LEU A 540 4.62 -3.68 -14.87
N SER A 541 4.13 -4.44 -13.88
CA SER A 541 3.36 -3.92 -12.74
C SER A 541 4.24 -3.27 -11.68
N GLY A 542 5.56 -3.26 -11.87
CA GLY A 542 6.50 -2.46 -11.10
C GLY A 542 7.43 -3.30 -10.21
N SER A 543 7.94 -2.66 -9.16
CA SER A 543 9.03 -3.18 -8.35
C SER A 543 9.04 -2.59 -6.93
N ASP A 544 9.52 -3.39 -5.98
CA ASP A 544 9.48 -3.11 -4.52
C ASP A 544 8.03 -3.16 -3.98
N ARG A 545 7.84 -2.87 -2.69
CA ARG A 545 6.55 -2.97 -2.00
C ARG A 545 6.27 -1.72 -1.18
N PHE A 546 5.00 -1.28 -1.13
CA PHE A 546 4.55 -0.20 -0.24
C PHE A 546 3.56 -0.66 0.85
N GLY A 547 2.95 -1.83 0.70
CA GLY A 547 2.15 -2.49 1.74
C GLY A 547 2.97 -3.28 2.76
N GLY A 548 2.37 -3.67 3.87
CA GLY A 548 2.95 -4.64 4.80
C GLY A 548 4.14 -4.14 5.63
N ILE A 549 4.79 -5.11 6.27
CA ILE A 549 6.03 -4.91 7.03
C ILE A 549 7.13 -4.43 6.07
N GLU A 550 7.16 -4.97 4.85
CA GLU A 550 8.11 -4.65 3.80
C GLU A 550 8.01 -3.17 3.40
N GLY A 551 6.81 -2.66 3.14
CA GLY A 551 6.60 -1.26 2.79
C GLY A 551 6.96 -0.30 3.92
N LEU A 552 6.60 -0.65 5.17
CA LEU A 552 6.99 0.15 6.34
C LEU A 552 8.50 0.19 6.55
N ARG A 553 9.18 -0.97 6.44
CA ARG A 553 10.65 -1.06 6.51
C ARG A 553 11.30 -0.41 5.28
N GLY A 554 10.63 -0.40 4.14
CA GLY A 554 11.05 0.25 2.91
C GLY A 554 11.13 1.79 3.02
N CYS A 555 10.50 2.38 4.04
CA CYS A 555 10.66 3.78 4.44
C CYS A 555 11.89 4.02 5.35
N CYS A 556 12.70 3.00 5.61
CA CYS A 556 13.86 3.07 6.48
C CYS A 556 15.15 2.68 5.76
N LEU A 557 16.26 3.29 6.17
CA LEU A 557 17.59 2.75 5.98
C LEU A 557 17.74 1.50 6.86
N MET A 558 17.98 0.37 6.21
CA MET A 558 18.39 -0.87 6.88
C MET A 558 19.86 -0.76 7.30
N ARG A 559 20.10 -0.66 8.61
CA ARG A 559 21.44 -0.52 9.19
C ARG A 559 21.89 -1.80 9.87
N SER A 560 22.99 -2.38 9.39
CA SER A 560 23.65 -3.50 10.07
C SER A 560 24.52 -2.96 11.22
N VAL A 561 24.26 -3.41 12.44
CA VAL A 561 24.98 -2.97 13.64
C VAL A 561 25.55 -4.18 14.36
N THR A 562 26.84 -4.10 14.71
CA THR A 562 27.43 -5.02 15.68
C THR A 562 27.69 -4.30 16.99
N ARG A 563 27.43 -5.00 18.10
CA ARG A 563 27.71 -4.54 19.46
C ARG A 563 28.54 -5.58 20.19
N ASP A 564 29.27 -5.16 21.21
CA ASP A 564 29.95 -6.08 22.11
C ASP A 564 28.93 -7.01 22.77
N ARG A 565 29.19 -8.33 22.72
CA ARG A 565 28.36 -9.28 23.48
C ARG A 565 28.62 -9.14 24.97
N VAL A 566 29.90 -8.98 25.32
CA VAL A 566 30.39 -8.72 26.66
C VAL A 566 31.12 -7.37 26.62
N PRO A 567 30.68 -6.37 27.41
CA PRO A 567 31.33 -5.05 27.43
C PRO A 567 32.84 -5.16 27.63
N GLY A 568 33.62 -4.50 26.77
CA GLY A 568 35.09 -4.51 26.84
C GLY A 568 35.78 -5.65 26.06
N VAL A 569 35.06 -6.71 25.67
CA VAL A 569 35.60 -7.78 24.82
C VAL A 569 35.52 -7.35 23.36
N ARG A 570 36.62 -6.79 22.85
CA ARG A 570 36.72 -6.24 21.50
C ARG A 570 37.52 -7.14 20.57
N THR A 571 37.29 -7.01 19.26
CA THR A 571 38.19 -7.61 18.27
C THR A 571 39.53 -6.88 18.36
N LEU A 572 40.58 -7.61 18.77
CA LEU A 572 41.95 -7.15 18.69
C LEU A 572 42.65 -7.95 17.59
N LEU A 573 43.24 -7.25 16.62
CA LEU A 573 44.11 -7.89 15.65
C LEU A 573 45.40 -8.32 16.38
N PRO A 574 45.76 -9.62 16.38
CA PRO A 574 47.05 -10.06 16.89
C PRO A 574 48.19 -9.33 16.17
N LYS A 575 49.28 -8.98 16.87
CA LYS A 575 50.44 -8.26 16.29
C LYS A 575 50.92 -8.80 14.94
N PRO A 576 51.03 -10.13 14.71
CA PRO A 576 51.48 -10.69 13.43
C PRO A 576 50.59 -10.32 12.24
N LEU A 577 49.30 -10.02 12.50
CA LEU A 577 48.28 -9.67 11.50
C LEU A 577 48.06 -8.15 11.39
N GLN A 578 48.72 -7.34 12.22
CA GLN A 578 48.65 -5.87 12.14
C GLN A 578 49.56 -5.36 11.02
N TYR A 579 49.26 -4.21 10.43
CA TYR A 579 50.15 -3.58 9.45
C TYR A 579 51.34 -2.89 10.14
N PRO A 580 52.58 -3.05 9.63
CA PRO A 580 52.98 -3.96 8.57
C PRO A 580 52.90 -5.43 9.02
N CYS A 581 52.34 -6.29 8.16
CA CYS A 581 52.12 -7.70 8.49
C CYS A 581 53.45 -8.45 8.67
N SER A 582 53.45 -9.43 9.56
CA SER A 582 54.55 -10.40 9.68
C SER A 582 54.70 -11.22 8.40
N ARG A 583 55.90 -11.79 8.20
CA ARG A 583 56.17 -12.74 7.09
C ARG A 583 55.27 -13.98 7.15
N ARG A 584 54.79 -14.36 8.35
CA ARG A 584 53.92 -15.52 8.60
C ARG A 584 52.44 -15.17 8.78
N ALA A 585 52.04 -13.92 8.52
CA ALA A 585 50.66 -13.46 8.74
C ALA A 585 49.63 -14.33 8.00
N TYR A 586 49.94 -14.71 6.76
CA TYR A 586 49.08 -15.58 5.96
C TYR A 586 48.95 -16.98 6.58
N GLU A 587 50.05 -17.60 7.00
CA GLU A 587 50.03 -18.94 7.60
C GLU A 587 49.25 -18.96 8.93
N ILE A 588 49.36 -17.89 9.72
CA ILE A 588 48.58 -17.71 10.95
C ILE A 588 47.09 -17.58 10.63
N CYS A 589 46.73 -16.80 9.61
CA CYS A 589 45.35 -16.67 9.16
C CYS A 589 44.79 -17.99 8.61
N ASP A 590 45.58 -18.71 7.81
CA ASP A 590 45.26 -20.05 7.29
C ASP A 590 44.98 -21.03 8.42
N ALA A 591 45.88 -21.13 9.40
CA ALA A 591 45.70 -22.00 10.55
C ALA A 591 44.46 -21.62 11.39
N LEU A 592 44.20 -20.31 11.58
CA LEU A 592 43.01 -19.82 12.27
C LEU A 592 41.72 -20.21 11.52
N ASN A 593 41.69 -20.05 10.21
CA ASN A 593 40.55 -20.46 9.37
C ASN A 593 40.29 -21.97 9.50
N MET A 594 41.34 -22.78 9.47
CA MET A 594 41.20 -24.24 9.66
C MET A 594 40.67 -24.58 11.06
N VAL A 595 41.14 -23.93 12.13
CA VAL A 595 40.61 -24.14 13.49
C VAL A 595 39.11 -23.85 13.55
N VAL A 596 38.65 -22.79 12.88
CA VAL A 596 37.27 -22.34 13.02
C VAL A 596 36.33 -23.13 12.11
N TYR A 597 36.73 -23.37 10.87
CA TYR A 597 35.84 -23.87 9.81
C TYR A 597 36.11 -25.33 9.38
N GLU A 598 37.26 -25.92 9.67
CA GLU A 598 37.55 -27.31 9.25
C GLU A 598 36.60 -28.29 9.98
N PRO A 599 35.89 -29.18 9.27
CA PRO A 599 35.06 -30.19 9.93
C PRO A 599 35.91 -31.17 10.77
N GLY A 600 35.36 -31.59 11.91
CA GLY A 600 35.95 -32.62 12.78
C GLY A 600 36.79 -32.07 13.93
N VAL A 601 36.44 -32.47 15.16
CA VAL A 601 37.05 -31.98 16.41
C VAL A 601 38.54 -32.29 16.48
N ALA A 602 38.95 -33.51 16.11
CA ALA A 602 40.36 -33.92 16.14
C ALA A 602 41.22 -33.07 15.20
N ARG A 603 40.72 -32.75 13.99
CA ARG A 603 41.43 -31.89 13.03
C ARG A 603 41.55 -30.47 13.57
N LYS A 604 40.46 -29.88 14.08
CA LYS A 604 40.49 -28.55 14.71
C LYS A 604 41.54 -28.47 15.84
N PHE A 605 41.65 -29.52 16.66
CA PHE A 605 42.65 -29.57 17.73
C PHE A 605 44.09 -29.61 17.19
N LEU A 606 44.36 -30.41 16.15
CA LEU A 606 45.66 -30.41 15.46
C LEU A 606 45.99 -29.05 14.84
N ARG A 607 45.00 -28.37 14.24
CA ARG A 607 45.18 -27.02 13.67
C ARG A 607 45.39 -25.97 14.73
N LEU A 608 44.78 -26.12 15.91
CA LEU A 608 45.02 -25.23 17.05
C LEU A 608 46.48 -25.31 17.48
N PHE A 609 47.08 -26.51 17.53
CA PHE A 609 48.51 -26.65 17.76
C PHE A 609 49.36 -25.96 16.70
N LYS A 610 49.02 -26.12 15.40
CA LYS A 610 49.70 -25.40 14.31
C LYS A 610 49.62 -23.89 14.51
N LEU A 611 48.44 -23.36 14.83
CA LEU A 611 48.19 -21.95 15.07
C LEU A 611 49.03 -21.41 16.24
N VAL A 612 49.02 -22.11 17.39
CA VAL A 612 49.82 -21.75 18.56
C VAL A 612 51.32 -21.77 18.23
N ARG A 613 51.80 -22.79 17.51
CA ARG A 613 53.21 -22.86 17.07
C ARG A 613 53.60 -21.67 16.21
N LEU A 614 52.75 -21.26 15.26
CA LEU A 614 53.03 -20.11 14.39
C LEU A 614 53.08 -18.80 15.18
N PHE A 615 52.18 -18.59 16.15
CA PHE A 615 52.24 -17.44 17.04
C PHE A 615 53.50 -17.41 17.92
N LEU A 616 53.97 -18.57 18.41
CA LEU A 616 55.21 -18.66 19.18
C LEU A 616 56.43 -18.33 18.35
N LEU A 617 56.52 -18.86 17.12
CA LEU A 617 57.63 -18.59 16.21
C LEU A 617 57.74 -17.12 15.80
N GLU A 618 56.62 -16.38 15.86
CA GLU A 618 56.58 -14.94 15.60
C GLU A 618 56.92 -14.10 16.84
N ALA A 619 56.72 -14.64 18.05
CA ALA A 619 57.09 -13.99 19.30
C ALA A 619 58.59 -14.14 19.66
N MET A 620 59.30 -15.07 19.01
CA MET A 620 60.75 -15.23 19.17
C MET A 620 61.48 -14.09 18.48
N PRO A 621 62.47 -13.44 19.11
CA PRO A 621 63.28 -12.44 18.44
C PRO A 621 63.94 -13.08 17.22
N GLU A 622 63.80 -12.47 16.04
CA GLU A 622 64.65 -12.81 14.90
C GLU A 622 66.09 -12.67 15.41
N ASN A 623 66.81 -13.78 15.47
CA ASN A 623 68.22 -13.78 15.71
C ASN A 623 68.82 -13.01 14.52
N ARG A 624 69.04 -11.70 14.69
CA ARG A 624 69.79 -10.89 13.74
C ARG A 624 71.21 -11.44 13.77
N SER A 625 71.46 -12.50 13.00
CA SER A 625 72.80 -12.76 12.51
C SER A 625 73.13 -11.58 11.61
N THR A 626 73.77 -10.57 12.20
CA THR A 626 74.58 -9.60 11.48
C THR A 626 75.66 -10.38 10.74
N ILE A 627 75.33 -10.86 9.55
CA ILE A 627 76.35 -11.06 8.53
C ILE A 627 76.78 -9.63 8.20
N SER A 628 77.96 -9.24 8.68
CA SER A 628 78.52 -7.94 8.38
C SER A 628 78.69 -7.81 6.86
N ASP A 629 78.58 -6.59 6.34
CA ASP A 629 78.81 -6.30 4.92
C ASP A 629 80.21 -6.72 4.42
N GLU A 630 81.10 -7.15 5.33
CA GLU A 630 82.42 -7.70 5.04
C GLU A 630 82.37 -9.13 4.46
N GLU A 631 81.40 -9.96 4.84
CA GLU A 631 81.30 -11.34 4.32
C GLU A 631 80.63 -11.39 2.94
N LYS A 632 79.77 -10.42 2.61
CA LYS A 632 79.18 -10.30 1.25
C LYS A 632 80.19 -9.87 0.19
N LYS A 633 81.29 -9.19 0.58
CA LYS A 633 82.36 -8.77 -0.34
C LYS A 633 83.39 -9.85 -0.66
N LYS A 634 83.38 -10.99 0.03
CA LYS A 634 84.32 -12.11 -0.23
C LYS A 634 83.75 -13.22 -1.13
N ALA A 635 82.48 -13.12 -1.53
CA ALA A 635 81.81 -14.09 -2.41
C ALA A 635 81.48 -13.52 -3.81
N LEU A 636 82.00 -12.34 -4.14
CA LEU A 636 82.10 -11.72 -5.46
C LEU A 636 83.59 -11.60 -5.80
#